data_AF-A0A9X2GVI9-F1
#
_entry.id   AF-A0A9X2GVI9-F1
#
_cell.length_a   1.000
_cell.length_b   1.000
_cell.length_c   1.000
_cell.angle_alpha   90.00
_cell.angle_beta   90.00
_cell.angle_gamma   90.00
#
_symmetry.space_group_name_H-M   'P 1'
#
loop_
_entity.id
_entity.type
_entity.pdbx_description
1 polymer ?
#
loop_
_entity_poly.entity_id
_entity_poly.type
_entity_poly.pdbx_seq_one_letter_code
_entity_poly.pdbx_strand_id
1 'polypeptide(L)'
;MQEQPHREPRHRGAVEAFEGSGAIVELLSEHGIVVAPQVAARLGLGLGGDAEAIVEVASALRASQRLGLAALPDPLPLVPAIDAAVGPDGHGLQPWERQALVIAAVCVDDRVDVLLAATGRSMAELVGSRLSRHLLLVAGHFAFADPRARVWAHAHASLAERTAAHQALAEAYLEIGIADQATWHRSLATLEGSSDLVDPLLDIARRADAAGEAEWAHSVAREAVSHAFGEPAVRARCIAGRAALHAGYVEDAERWFDVVLRTGDEASRVAVLGDSLIAVAMLSGDVPDHDLDERLERARSGAIEPSSRRALLHAVLVSAVLLAERGATHRAERRLVEACDLLDGSEHERDEWRAMVDRCALFGQLGIPSDLLAAGRSAIPCSTGSLAVLPDDGFLCGVRDLTRALEQGLAGGAGGAARALGLRREHGELEACAARVERSPLRRAERAVAIALLELWAGEVRRAANGLRQAASDLPIALAFGGLGAALARRVELISTGEIGPWARSLEAVLPQPSVGVRREDLIDRAVGAHLSGRRAEAETLVALADERMRGGFGLHLPGLDAAAEEPAGGGARTGRTDRRTPDARLASELRHRMRCTDRDAFDLESAAVAERAREIVSPYERARTELMLSRVCASFGERARADRHLVAAEHLFGDCGAAGWLRAVEAEREVQARSRSDAAAAPATARPPVGIPSAGPARETARPSPRAGTGSTRPGADAASARAYETGSGRSDSGAWDLAECRDAWSLVLTERELEVAMLVVEGISNRDAAAKLFVSVRTVEVHVGRVFSKLAVHSRVELAVLAHRMRGRMSGTHT
;
A
#
# COMPACT_ATOMS: atom_id res chain seq x y z
N MET A 1 35.85 -18.28 -6.72
CA MET A 1 34.41 -18.39 -6.99
C MET A 1 33.76 -18.81 -5.68
N GLN A 2 33.55 -17.84 -4.79
CA GLN A 2 33.03 -18.02 -3.44
C GLN A 2 31.64 -17.41 -3.40
N GLU A 3 30.68 -18.18 -2.90
CA GLU A 3 29.28 -17.83 -2.72
C GLU A 3 29.16 -16.54 -1.89
N GLN A 4 28.61 -15.49 -2.49
CA GLN A 4 28.15 -14.31 -1.76
C GLN A 4 26.88 -14.70 -1.01
N PRO A 5 26.79 -14.49 0.31
CA PRO A 5 25.54 -14.71 1.02
C PRO A 5 24.53 -13.66 0.52
N HIS A 6 23.44 -14.15 -0.08
CA HIS A 6 22.32 -13.35 -0.52
C HIS A 6 21.84 -12.44 0.62
N ARG A 7 21.91 -11.13 0.40
CA ARG A 7 21.29 -10.12 1.27
C ARG A 7 19.83 -10.01 0.90
N GLU A 8 18.96 -10.49 1.79
CA GLU A 8 17.58 -10.02 1.84
C GLU A 8 17.53 -8.71 2.63
N PRO A 9 16.77 -7.69 2.18
CA PRO A 9 16.46 -6.55 3.03
C PRO A 9 15.61 -7.05 4.20
N ARG A 10 16.17 -6.97 5.40
CA ARG A 10 15.52 -7.38 6.66
C ARG A 10 14.39 -6.40 7.01
N HIS A 11 13.22 -6.62 6.43
CA HIS A 11 11.98 -6.09 6.96
C HIS A 11 11.41 -7.07 7.98
N ARG A 12 11.25 -6.54 9.19
CA ARG A 12 10.72 -7.18 10.40
C ARG A 12 9.32 -7.77 10.16
N GLY A 13 9.02 -8.86 10.87
CA GLY A 13 7.77 -9.61 10.92
C GLY A 13 6.50 -8.92 10.39
N ALA A 14 6.12 -9.27 9.17
CA ALA A 14 4.98 -8.73 8.42
C ALA A 14 3.59 -9.08 9.00
N VAL A 15 3.51 -9.84 10.10
CA VAL A 15 2.25 -10.28 10.71
C VAL A 15 1.87 -9.46 11.96
N GLU A 16 2.83 -8.98 12.76
CA GLU A 16 2.54 -8.02 13.85
C GLU A 16 2.31 -6.58 13.30
N ALA A 17 2.90 -6.25 12.14
CA ALA A 17 2.73 -4.95 11.48
C ALA A 17 1.31 -4.75 10.89
N PHE A 18 0.61 -5.84 10.55
CA PHE A 18 -0.70 -5.83 9.90
C PHE A 18 -1.83 -5.41 10.84
N GLU A 19 -1.84 -5.89 12.10
CA GLU A 19 -2.80 -5.42 13.11
C GLU A 19 -2.39 -4.06 13.72
N GLY A 20 -1.08 -3.75 13.72
CA GLY A 20 -0.54 -2.53 14.30
C GLY A 20 -0.74 -1.26 13.46
N SER A 21 -0.56 -1.29 12.13
CA SER A 21 -0.56 -0.06 11.32
C SER A 21 -1.95 0.59 11.27
N GLY A 22 -3.02 -0.20 11.13
CA GLY A 22 -4.40 0.29 11.17
C GLY A 22 -4.77 0.92 12.52
N ALA A 23 -4.45 0.22 13.61
CA ALA A 23 -4.67 0.73 14.98
C ALA A 23 -3.88 2.02 15.25
N ILE A 24 -2.66 2.14 14.72
CA ILE A 24 -1.84 3.36 14.85
C ILE A 24 -2.45 4.50 14.03
N VAL A 25 -2.95 4.24 12.82
CA VAL A 25 -3.64 5.26 12.02
C VAL A 25 -4.89 5.76 12.75
N GLU A 26 -5.66 4.86 13.38
CA GLU A 26 -6.81 5.22 14.20
C GLU A 26 -6.41 6.06 15.42
N LEU A 27 -5.43 5.60 16.20
CA LEU A 27 -4.86 6.33 17.35
C LEU A 27 -4.44 7.75 16.96
N LEU A 28 -3.68 7.90 15.87
CA LEU A 28 -3.20 9.20 15.42
C LEU A 28 -4.35 10.08 14.90
N SER A 29 -5.33 9.48 14.22
CA SER A 29 -6.52 10.18 13.76
C SER A 29 -7.34 10.76 14.93
N GLU A 30 -7.46 10.04 16.05
CA GLU A 30 -8.12 10.53 17.28
C GLU A 30 -7.41 11.76 17.86
N HIS A 31 -6.10 11.86 17.66
CA HIS A 31 -5.27 13.00 18.06
C HIS A 31 -5.20 14.10 16.96
N GLY A 32 -5.95 13.97 15.87
CA GLY A 32 -5.95 14.93 14.75
C GLY A 32 -4.70 14.89 13.89
N ILE A 33 -3.92 13.80 13.95
CA ILE A 33 -2.67 13.62 13.21
C ILE A 33 -2.92 12.65 12.05
N VAL A 34 -2.68 13.13 10.83
CA VAL A 34 -2.77 12.29 9.62
C VAL A 34 -1.41 11.71 9.27
N VAL A 35 -1.33 10.39 9.14
CA VAL A 35 -0.13 9.62 8.81
C VAL A 35 -0.45 8.55 7.78
N ALA A 36 0.41 8.39 6.78
CA ALA A 36 0.27 7.34 5.78
C ALA A 36 0.50 5.94 6.40
N PRO A 37 -0.23 4.89 6.00
CA PRO A 37 -0.16 3.59 6.67
C PRO A 37 1.24 2.96 6.74
N GLN A 38 2.06 3.14 5.70
CA GLN A 38 3.45 2.65 5.69
C GLN A 38 4.36 3.38 6.68
N VAL A 39 4.04 4.64 7.00
CA VAL A 39 4.74 5.42 8.03
C VAL A 39 4.25 5.00 9.41
N ALA A 40 2.95 4.78 9.59
CA ALA A 40 2.38 4.25 10.83
C ALA A 40 3.02 2.90 11.23
N ALA A 41 3.17 1.99 10.26
CA ALA A 41 3.86 0.70 10.48
C ALA A 41 5.31 0.89 10.97
N ARG A 42 6.06 1.82 10.36
CA ARG A 42 7.43 2.15 10.76
C ARG A 42 7.52 2.76 12.15
N LEU A 43 6.59 3.65 12.51
CA LEU A 43 6.51 4.22 13.85
C LEU A 43 6.23 3.14 14.89
N GLY A 44 5.26 2.25 14.62
CA GLY A 44 4.95 1.12 15.50
C GLY A 44 6.16 0.23 15.76
N LEU A 45 6.88 -0.16 14.70
CA LEU A 45 8.09 -0.99 14.79
C LEU A 45 9.28 -0.26 15.44
N GLY A 46 9.43 1.04 15.17
CA GLY A 46 10.55 1.86 15.66
C GLY A 46 10.40 2.26 17.13
N LEU A 47 9.16 2.30 17.64
CA LEU A 47 8.84 2.78 18.99
C LEU A 47 8.26 1.69 19.90
N GLY A 48 8.26 0.43 19.45
CA GLY A 48 7.80 -0.71 20.24
C GLY A 48 6.29 -0.73 20.50
N GLY A 49 5.50 -0.01 19.70
CA GLY A 49 4.05 0.12 19.89
C GLY A 49 3.62 1.07 21.02
N ASP A 50 4.55 1.84 21.59
CA ASP A 50 4.24 2.79 22.66
C ASP A 50 3.41 3.98 22.14
N ALA A 51 2.15 4.07 22.59
CA ALA A 51 1.18 5.02 22.06
C ALA A 51 1.59 6.48 22.28
N GLU A 52 2.15 6.80 23.46
CA GLU A 52 2.57 8.16 23.81
C GLU A 52 3.75 8.60 22.94
N ALA A 53 4.79 7.77 22.84
CA ALA A 53 5.94 8.03 21.96
C ALA A 53 5.52 8.13 20.49
N ILE A 54 4.58 7.29 20.02
CA ILE A 54 4.06 7.36 18.65
C ILE A 54 3.40 8.71 18.37
N VAL A 55 2.53 9.18 19.26
CA VAL A 55 1.83 10.47 19.11
C VAL A 55 2.82 11.64 19.14
N GLU A 56 3.76 11.65 20.09
CA GLU A 56 4.76 12.71 20.22
C GLU A 56 5.72 12.73 19.02
N VAL A 57 6.23 11.58 18.59
CA VAL A 57 7.11 11.49 17.41
C VAL A 57 6.36 11.92 16.16
N ALA A 58 5.14 11.43 15.93
CA ALA A 58 4.34 11.83 14.77
C ALA A 58 4.07 13.36 14.75
N SER A 59 3.86 13.96 15.93
CA SER A 59 3.71 15.40 16.09
C SER A 59 4.98 16.18 15.74
N ALA A 60 6.15 15.63 16.06
CA ALA A 60 7.45 16.24 15.76
C ALA A 60 7.86 16.13 14.27
N LEU A 61 7.29 15.17 13.52
CA LEU A 61 7.58 14.98 12.10
C LEU A 61 6.98 16.10 11.22
N ARG A 62 7.63 16.38 10.09
CA ARG A 62 7.05 17.23 9.05
C ARG A 62 5.85 16.53 8.40
N ALA A 63 4.92 17.30 7.83
CA ALA A 63 3.76 16.74 7.13
C ALA A 63 4.17 15.77 6.02
N SER A 64 5.19 16.10 5.24
CA SER A 64 5.69 15.23 4.17
C SER A 64 6.30 13.92 4.65
N GLN A 65 6.93 13.93 5.83
CA GLN A 65 7.43 12.73 6.48
C GLN A 65 6.28 11.85 7.00
N ARG A 66 5.26 12.46 7.61
CA ARG A 66 4.04 11.75 8.04
C ARG A 66 3.30 11.10 6.88
N LEU A 67 3.26 11.76 5.72
CA LEU A 67 2.61 11.27 4.51
C LEU A 67 3.48 10.30 3.69
N GLY A 68 4.72 10.04 4.11
CA GLY A 68 5.66 9.16 3.41
C GLY A 68 6.17 9.73 2.08
N LEU A 69 6.06 11.04 1.88
CA LEU A 69 6.58 11.77 0.70
C LEU A 69 8.05 12.15 0.85
N ALA A 70 8.58 12.09 2.07
CA ALA A 70 9.98 12.33 2.41
C ALA A 70 10.47 11.25 3.40
N ALA A 71 11.77 10.97 3.36
CA ALA A 71 12.40 10.01 4.26
C ALA A 71 12.20 10.41 5.74
N LEU A 72 11.92 9.40 6.57
CA LEU A 72 11.92 9.58 8.01
C LEU A 72 13.35 9.88 8.50
N PRO A 73 13.51 10.67 9.57
CA PRO A 73 14.78 10.73 10.27
C PRO A 73 15.17 9.32 10.75
N ASP A 74 16.42 8.93 10.53
CA ASP A 74 16.99 7.71 11.11
C ASP A 74 18.23 8.08 11.94
N PRO A 75 18.21 7.83 13.27
CA PRO A 75 17.05 7.40 14.07
C PRO A 75 15.92 8.44 14.15
N LEU A 76 14.73 8.00 14.60
CA LEU A 76 13.58 8.88 14.84
C LEU A 76 13.91 9.98 15.88
N PRO A 77 13.16 11.09 15.90
CA PRO A 77 13.36 12.16 16.87
C PRO A 77 13.21 11.69 18.33
N LEU A 78 14.06 12.20 19.22
CA LEU A 78 13.90 12.06 20.67
C LEU A 78 12.73 12.94 21.13
N VAL A 79 11.82 12.34 21.91
CA VAL A 79 10.65 13.01 22.51
C VAL A 79 10.57 12.67 24.01
N PRO A 80 9.87 13.46 24.83
CA PRO A 80 9.75 13.23 26.27
C PRO A 80 9.37 11.80 26.66
N ALA A 81 8.42 11.17 25.95
CA ALA A 81 8.00 9.79 26.22
C ALA A 81 9.13 8.76 26.02
N ILE A 82 10.00 8.97 25.01
CA ILE A 82 11.18 8.12 24.79
C ILE A 82 12.20 8.30 25.92
N ASP A 83 12.44 9.55 26.32
CA ASP A 83 13.40 9.85 27.40
C ASP A 83 12.92 9.32 28.75
N ALA A 84 11.62 9.45 29.05
CA ALA A 84 11.00 8.88 30.24
C ALA A 84 11.09 7.35 30.28
N ALA A 85 10.93 6.69 29.13
CA ALA A 85 10.98 5.23 29.05
C ALA A 85 12.39 4.65 29.18
N VAL A 86 13.39 5.26 28.56
CA VAL A 86 14.76 4.70 28.48
C VAL A 86 15.73 5.36 29.47
N GLY A 87 15.56 6.66 29.73
CA GLY A 87 16.48 7.48 30.51
C GLY A 87 16.88 6.90 31.87
N PRO A 88 15.95 6.44 32.73
CA PRO A 88 16.27 5.93 34.06
C PRO A 88 17.34 4.84 34.08
N ASP A 89 17.27 3.89 33.14
CA ASP A 89 18.26 2.81 33.01
C ASP A 89 19.44 3.21 32.10
N GLY A 90 19.23 4.10 31.14
CA GLY A 90 20.26 4.55 30.18
C GLY A 90 21.31 5.48 30.81
N HIS A 91 20.90 6.40 31.70
CA HIS A 91 21.83 7.34 32.34
C HIS A 91 22.82 6.65 33.29
N GLY A 92 22.48 5.45 33.78
CA GLY A 92 23.31 4.65 34.69
C GLY A 92 24.43 3.85 34.03
N LEU A 93 24.62 3.98 32.71
CA LEU A 93 25.65 3.29 31.93
C LEU A 93 27.03 3.94 32.11
N GLN A 94 28.07 3.10 32.22
CA GLN A 94 29.47 3.49 32.19
C GLN A 94 29.84 4.08 30.81
N PRO A 95 30.90 4.91 30.71
CA PRO A 95 31.28 5.54 29.44
C PRO A 95 31.47 4.56 28.27
N TRP A 96 32.11 3.40 28.51
CA TRP A 96 32.31 2.39 27.47
C TRP A 96 31.02 1.64 27.12
N GLU A 97 30.11 1.42 28.08
CA GLU A 97 28.79 0.81 27.84
C GLU A 97 27.94 1.76 26.99
N ARG A 98 27.99 3.06 27.29
CA ARG A 98 27.35 4.11 26.49
C ARG A 98 27.91 4.14 25.07
N GLN A 99 29.23 4.11 24.91
CA GLN A 99 29.86 4.07 23.59
C GLN A 99 29.45 2.82 22.81
N ALA A 100 29.39 1.64 23.46
CA ALA A 100 28.92 0.42 22.83
C ALA A 100 27.45 0.50 22.40
N LEU A 101 26.59 1.14 23.20
CA LEU A 101 25.20 1.38 22.84
C LEU A 101 25.08 2.35 21.65
N VAL A 102 25.92 3.39 21.59
CA VAL A 102 25.99 4.32 20.44
C VAL A 102 26.46 3.58 19.18
N ILE A 103 27.50 2.75 19.27
CA ILE A 103 27.96 1.88 18.17
C ILE A 103 26.82 1.00 17.67
N ALA A 104 26.11 0.31 18.57
CA ALA A 104 24.95 -0.49 18.21
C ALA A 104 23.82 0.35 17.57
N ALA A 105 23.65 1.60 17.99
CA ALA A 105 22.59 2.47 17.48
C ALA A 105 22.84 2.97 16.05
N VAL A 106 24.11 3.17 15.68
CA VAL A 106 24.50 3.64 14.35
C VAL A 106 24.95 2.53 13.40
N CYS A 107 25.07 1.29 13.87
CA CYS A 107 25.40 0.13 13.04
C CYS A 107 24.30 -0.15 12.00
N VAL A 108 24.71 -0.52 10.79
CA VAL A 108 23.78 -0.76 9.67
C VAL A 108 23.17 -2.17 9.73
N ASP A 109 23.87 -3.13 10.33
CA ASP A 109 23.37 -4.48 10.58
C ASP A 109 23.39 -4.84 12.06
N ASP A 110 22.90 -6.02 12.40
CA ASP A 110 22.75 -6.51 13.76
C ASP A 110 23.85 -7.50 14.14
N ARG A 111 24.96 -7.58 13.41
CA ARG A 111 25.94 -8.64 13.65
C ARG A 111 26.74 -8.40 14.92
N VAL A 112 26.81 -9.42 15.77
CA VAL A 112 27.56 -9.34 17.02
C VAL A 112 29.06 -9.33 16.78
N ASP A 113 29.58 -10.03 15.78
CA ASP A 113 31.02 -10.01 15.49
C ASP A 113 31.52 -8.61 15.09
N VAL A 114 30.73 -7.87 14.30
CA VAL A 114 30.98 -6.45 14.00
C VAL A 114 30.95 -5.60 15.28
N LEU A 115 29.93 -5.80 16.13
CA LEU A 115 29.81 -5.07 17.39
C LEU A 115 31.00 -5.33 18.33
N LEU A 116 31.46 -6.58 18.45
CA LEU A 116 32.62 -6.94 19.27
C LEU A 116 33.90 -6.31 18.71
N ALA A 117 34.11 -6.37 17.40
CA ALA A 117 35.26 -5.76 16.74
C ALA A 117 35.28 -4.24 16.93
N ALA A 118 34.16 -3.56 16.68
CA ALA A 118 34.06 -2.10 16.81
C ALA A 118 34.17 -1.61 18.26
N THR A 119 33.68 -2.39 19.23
CA THR A 119 33.80 -2.02 20.66
C THR A 119 35.16 -2.38 21.27
N GLY A 120 35.91 -3.29 20.65
CA GLY A 120 37.12 -3.88 21.22
C GLY A 120 36.86 -4.67 22.51
N ARG A 121 35.62 -5.13 22.73
CA ARG A 121 35.19 -5.83 23.96
C ARG A 121 34.91 -7.29 23.69
N SER A 122 35.07 -8.11 24.72
CA SER A 122 34.70 -9.52 24.69
C SER A 122 33.19 -9.71 24.90
N MET A 123 32.64 -10.80 24.36
CA MET A 123 31.24 -11.20 24.60
C MET A 123 30.92 -11.25 26.11
N ALA A 124 31.84 -11.76 26.93
CA ALA A 124 31.65 -11.86 28.37
C ALA A 124 31.52 -10.48 29.05
N GLU A 125 32.27 -9.48 28.59
CA GLU A 125 32.12 -8.11 29.07
C GLU A 125 30.76 -7.53 28.70
N LEU A 126 30.28 -7.69 27.46
CA LEU A 126 28.95 -7.16 27.08
C LEU A 126 27.83 -7.81 27.91
N VAL A 127 27.84 -9.14 28.01
CA VAL A 127 26.80 -9.89 28.74
C VAL A 127 26.83 -9.61 30.24
N GLY A 128 28.03 -9.47 30.83
CA GLY A 128 28.19 -9.20 32.26
C GLY A 128 27.92 -7.74 32.68
N SER A 129 27.70 -6.85 31.71
CA SER A 129 27.54 -5.41 31.93
C SER A 129 26.08 -4.98 32.04
N ARG A 130 25.85 -3.71 32.39
CA ARG A 130 24.49 -3.12 32.40
C ARG A 130 23.92 -2.95 30.99
N LEU A 131 24.77 -2.99 29.96
CA LEU A 131 24.38 -2.94 28.55
C LEU A 131 23.42 -4.08 28.19
N SER A 132 23.55 -5.26 28.81
CA SER A 132 22.71 -6.44 28.56
C SER A 132 21.21 -6.21 28.78
N ARG A 133 20.83 -5.17 29.54
CA ARG A 133 19.43 -4.74 29.71
C ARG A 133 18.87 -4.00 28.50
N HIS A 134 19.74 -3.33 27.75
CA HIS A 134 19.40 -2.51 26.59
C HIS A 134 19.63 -3.26 25.28
N LEU A 135 20.57 -4.21 25.27
CA LEU A 135 21.01 -4.93 24.08
C LEU A 135 20.96 -6.45 24.32
N LEU A 136 20.03 -7.11 23.63
CA LEU A 136 19.87 -8.55 23.61
C LEU A 136 20.84 -9.15 22.58
N LEU A 137 21.63 -10.15 22.97
CA LEU A 137 22.56 -10.85 22.07
C LEU A 137 22.07 -12.29 21.87
N VAL A 138 21.63 -12.63 20.65
CA VAL A 138 21.07 -13.95 20.35
C VAL A 138 21.58 -14.46 18.99
N ALA A 139 22.14 -15.67 18.99
CA ALA A 139 22.57 -16.38 17.78
C ALA A 139 23.50 -15.58 16.84
N GLY A 140 24.41 -14.78 17.40
CA GLY A 140 25.33 -13.94 16.61
C GLY A 140 24.72 -12.63 16.11
N HIS A 141 23.49 -12.31 16.52
CA HIS A 141 22.80 -11.06 16.24
C HIS A 141 22.49 -10.28 17.52
N PHE A 142 22.44 -8.95 17.45
CA PHE A 142 22.02 -8.09 18.54
C PHE A 142 20.70 -7.39 18.23
N ALA A 143 19.89 -7.15 19.25
CA ALA A 143 18.67 -6.37 19.13
C ALA A 143 18.53 -5.45 20.34
N PHE A 144 17.93 -4.29 20.13
CA PHE A 144 17.54 -3.45 21.25
C PHE A 144 16.39 -4.11 22.02
N ALA A 145 16.54 -4.25 23.32
CA ALA A 145 15.48 -4.78 24.19
C ALA A 145 14.23 -3.89 24.13
N ASP A 146 14.45 -2.57 24.14
CA ASP A 146 13.47 -1.54 23.81
C ASP A 146 13.91 -0.82 22.52
N PRO A 147 13.13 -0.88 21.41
CA PRO A 147 13.48 -0.19 20.15
C PRO A 147 13.77 1.31 20.31
N ARG A 148 13.15 1.97 21.31
CA ARG A 148 13.37 3.39 21.61
C ARG A 148 14.77 3.68 22.15
N ALA A 149 15.47 2.67 22.68
CA ALA A 149 16.84 2.84 23.16
C ALA A 149 17.82 3.21 22.04
N ARG A 150 17.56 2.81 20.78
CA ARG A 150 18.33 3.26 19.61
C ARG A 150 18.22 4.78 19.42
N VAL A 151 17.00 5.31 19.50
CA VAL A 151 16.72 6.76 19.40
C VAL A 151 17.39 7.50 20.54
N TRP A 152 17.19 7.02 21.77
CA TRP A 152 17.73 7.61 22.98
C TRP A 152 19.26 7.69 22.95
N ALA A 153 19.93 6.59 22.59
CA ALA A 153 21.39 6.50 22.54
C ALA A 153 21.98 7.45 21.49
N HIS A 154 21.41 7.48 20.28
CA HIS A 154 21.88 8.36 19.22
C HIS A 154 21.67 9.85 19.54
N ALA A 155 20.53 10.21 20.15
CA ALA A 155 20.20 11.59 20.48
C ALA A 155 21.06 12.16 21.61
N HIS A 156 21.41 11.35 22.61
CA HIS A 156 22.27 11.74 23.71
C HIS A 156 23.78 11.69 23.39
N ALA A 157 24.16 11.06 22.28
CA ALA A 157 25.54 11.07 21.82
C ALA A 157 25.91 12.44 21.22
N SER A 158 27.04 12.98 21.66
CA SER A 158 27.68 14.13 21.04
C SER A 158 28.12 13.81 19.61
N LEU A 159 28.38 14.85 18.80
CA LEU A 159 28.95 14.67 17.46
C LEU A 159 30.27 13.86 17.52
N ALA A 160 31.13 14.13 18.51
CA ALA A 160 32.39 13.42 18.69
C ALA A 160 32.19 11.92 19.00
N GLU A 161 31.24 11.57 19.87
CA GLU A 161 30.93 10.16 20.18
C GLU A 161 30.37 9.42 18.96
N ARG A 162 29.50 10.08 18.17
CA ARG A 162 28.95 9.51 16.93
C ARG A 162 30.03 9.33 15.86
N THR A 163 30.90 10.32 15.67
CA THR A 163 32.03 10.22 14.75
C THR A 163 32.98 9.09 15.15
N ALA A 164 33.31 8.96 16.45
CA ALA A 164 34.12 7.86 16.96
C ALA A 164 33.46 6.49 16.76
N ALA A 165 32.14 6.39 16.95
CA ALA A 165 31.39 5.16 16.70
C ALA A 165 31.41 4.76 15.22
N HIS A 166 31.21 5.71 14.30
CA HIS A 166 31.33 5.46 12.87
C HIS A 166 32.75 5.07 12.46
N GLN A 167 33.78 5.71 13.00
CA GLN A 167 35.16 5.33 12.72
C GLN A 167 35.46 3.90 13.18
N ALA A 168 35.05 3.53 14.39
CA ALA A 168 35.23 2.17 14.92
C ALA A 168 34.49 1.12 14.06
N LEU A 169 33.29 1.43 13.58
CA LEU A 169 32.56 0.56 12.66
C LEU A 169 33.26 0.46 11.29
N ALA A 170 33.78 1.55 10.76
CA ALA A 170 34.50 1.53 9.49
C ALA A 170 35.72 0.60 9.55
N GLU A 171 36.48 0.66 10.65
CA GLU A 171 37.61 -0.22 10.92
C GLU A 171 37.17 -1.69 11.06
N ALA A 172 36.14 -1.95 11.88
CA ALA A 172 35.60 -3.29 12.08
C ALA A 172 35.10 -3.95 10.78
N TYR A 173 34.33 -3.22 9.96
CA TYR A 173 33.86 -3.74 8.68
C TYR A 173 34.99 -3.99 7.68
N LEU A 174 36.04 -3.17 7.71
CA LEU A 174 37.21 -3.36 6.86
C LEU A 174 37.97 -4.63 7.25
N GLU A 175 38.16 -4.88 8.56
CA GLU A 175 38.78 -6.11 9.07
C GLU A 175 37.99 -7.37 8.70
N ILE A 176 36.65 -7.29 8.71
CA ILE A 176 35.76 -8.41 8.36
C ILE A 176 35.64 -8.57 6.82
N GLY A 177 36.13 -7.61 6.03
CA GLY A 177 36.14 -7.66 4.56
C GLY A 177 34.83 -7.20 3.91
N ILE A 178 34.04 -6.37 4.58
CA ILE A 178 32.77 -5.82 4.09
C ILE A 178 32.97 -4.35 3.67
N ALA A 179 33.50 -4.16 2.47
CA ALA A 179 33.96 -2.84 1.99
C ALA A 179 32.87 -1.77 1.86
N ASP A 180 31.64 -2.14 1.48
CA ASP A 180 30.55 -1.18 1.26
C ASP A 180 30.15 -0.50 2.58
N GLN A 181 29.94 -1.30 3.65
CA GLN A 181 29.67 -0.80 4.99
C GLN A 181 30.84 -0.02 5.59
N ALA A 182 32.08 -0.45 5.35
CA ALA A 182 33.27 0.29 5.77
C ALA A 182 33.31 1.68 5.13
N THR A 183 33.01 1.78 3.83
CA THR A 183 32.96 3.04 3.08
C THR A 183 31.86 3.97 3.59
N TRP A 184 30.67 3.43 3.84
CA TRP A 184 29.54 4.16 4.42
C TRP A 184 29.86 4.74 5.81
N HIS A 185 30.46 3.94 6.68
CA HIS A 185 30.81 4.43 8.01
C HIS A 185 31.97 5.42 7.97
N ARG A 186 32.94 5.22 7.07
CA ARG A 186 34.02 6.20 6.85
C ARG A 186 33.46 7.54 6.37
N SER A 187 32.46 7.55 5.49
CA SER A 187 31.85 8.79 5.03
C SER A 187 31.17 9.55 6.16
N LEU A 188 30.38 8.86 6.99
CA LEU A 188 29.73 9.46 8.17
C LEU A 188 30.71 9.93 9.27
N ALA A 189 31.91 9.34 9.33
CA ALA A 189 32.97 9.81 10.22
C ALA A 189 33.73 11.03 9.68
N THR A 190 33.56 11.36 8.39
CA THR A 190 34.30 12.44 7.72
C THR A 190 33.48 13.73 7.76
N LEU A 191 33.88 14.70 8.58
CA LEU A 191 33.12 15.94 8.83
C LEU A 191 33.19 16.97 7.70
N GLU A 192 34.22 16.91 6.86
CA GLU A 192 34.41 17.80 5.71
C GLU A 192 34.20 17.05 4.39
N GLY A 193 33.80 17.76 3.34
CA GLY A 193 33.58 17.12 2.04
C GLY A 193 34.86 16.51 1.47
N SER A 194 34.81 15.24 1.07
CA SER A 194 35.98 14.49 0.58
C SER A 194 35.64 13.83 -0.77
N SER A 195 36.28 14.31 -1.83
CA SER A 195 35.96 13.91 -3.21
C SER A 195 36.24 12.43 -3.49
N ASP A 196 37.17 11.81 -2.76
CA ASP A 196 37.51 10.39 -2.89
C ASP A 196 36.41 9.44 -2.38
N LEU A 197 35.46 9.94 -1.59
CA LEU A 197 34.31 9.16 -1.12
C LEU A 197 33.15 9.16 -2.12
N VAL A 198 33.07 10.16 -3.01
CA VAL A 198 31.89 10.39 -3.85
C VAL A 198 31.63 9.21 -4.78
N ASP A 199 32.58 8.84 -5.64
CA ASP A 199 32.36 7.76 -6.61
C ASP A 199 32.11 6.39 -5.95
N PRO A 200 32.86 5.98 -4.90
CA PRO A 200 32.55 4.77 -4.13
C PRO A 200 31.12 4.75 -3.56
N LEU A 201 30.65 5.86 -2.98
CA LEU A 201 29.29 5.95 -2.45
C LEU A 201 28.25 5.87 -3.57
N LEU A 202 28.47 6.55 -4.70
CA LEU A 202 27.56 6.47 -5.85
C LEU A 202 27.49 5.07 -6.43
N ASP A 203 28.59 4.32 -6.43
CA ASP A 203 28.60 2.92 -6.86
C ASP A 203 27.82 2.01 -5.90
N ILE A 204 27.93 2.22 -4.59
CA ILE A 204 27.11 1.53 -3.59
C ILE A 204 25.62 1.86 -3.83
N ALA A 205 25.28 3.14 -4.01
CA ALA A 205 23.91 3.58 -4.24
C ALA A 205 23.30 2.95 -5.50
N ARG A 206 24.03 2.92 -6.63
CA ARG A 206 23.56 2.28 -7.87
C ARG A 206 23.32 0.78 -7.69
N ARG A 207 24.23 0.07 -7.00
CA ARG A 207 24.06 -1.37 -6.72
C ARG A 207 22.85 -1.62 -5.82
N ALA A 208 22.68 -0.82 -4.77
CA ALA A 208 21.53 -0.90 -3.87
C ALA A 208 20.21 -0.65 -4.61
N ASP A 209 20.15 0.38 -5.45
CA ASP A 209 18.96 0.71 -6.24
C ASP A 209 18.61 -0.43 -7.20
N ALA A 210 19.61 -0.95 -7.93
CA ALA A 210 19.46 -2.11 -8.81
C ALA A 210 19.06 -3.40 -8.06
N ALA A 211 19.40 -3.51 -6.77
CA ALA A 211 19.00 -4.62 -5.91
C ALA A 211 17.57 -4.47 -5.37
N GLY A 212 16.94 -3.29 -5.49
CA GLY A 212 15.63 -3.00 -4.91
C GLY A 212 15.65 -2.26 -3.58
N GLU A 213 16.83 -1.93 -3.07
CA GLU A 213 17.04 -1.29 -1.77
C GLU A 213 17.01 0.24 -1.93
N ALA A 214 15.95 0.77 -2.54
CA ALA A 214 15.86 2.18 -2.95
C ALA A 214 16.06 3.18 -1.79
N GLU A 215 15.59 2.84 -0.58
CA GLU A 215 15.77 3.70 0.60
C GLU A 215 17.22 3.76 1.07
N TRP A 216 17.91 2.62 1.02
CA TRP A 216 19.34 2.54 1.31
C TRP A 216 20.13 3.28 0.23
N ALA A 217 19.81 3.05 -1.05
CA ALA A 217 20.39 3.77 -2.17
C ALA A 217 20.25 5.28 -2.02
N HIS A 218 19.06 5.75 -1.61
CA HIS A 218 18.80 7.16 -1.37
C HIS A 218 19.65 7.71 -0.22
N SER A 219 19.76 6.97 0.88
CA SER A 219 20.56 7.36 2.05
C SER A 219 22.05 7.49 1.68
N VAL A 220 22.60 6.52 0.94
CA VAL A 220 23.98 6.53 0.46
C VAL A 220 24.23 7.64 -0.56
N ALA A 221 23.32 7.83 -1.52
CA ALA A 221 23.47 8.89 -2.52
C ALA A 221 23.37 10.29 -1.90
N ARG A 222 22.51 10.49 -0.89
CA ARG A 222 22.44 11.74 -0.12
C ARG A 222 23.75 12.01 0.61
N GLU A 223 24.38 10.99 1.17
CA GLU A 223 25.71 11.13 1.78
C GLU A 223 26.77 11.47 0.73
N ALA A 224 26.73 10.85 -0.45
CA ALA A 224 27.63 11.23 -1.55
C ALA A 224 27.51 12.72 -1.93
N VAL A 225 26.30 13.29 -1.85
CA VAL A 225 26.08 14.74 -2.09
C VAL A 225 26.75 15.59 -1.00
N SER A 226 26.84 15.13 0.25
CA SER A 226 27.49 15.86 1.35
C SER A 226 28.99 16.08 1.08
N HIS A 227 29.62 15.16 0.36
CA HIS A 227 31.04 15.18 0.02
C HIS A 227 31.37 15.77 -1.36
N ALA A 228 30.37 16.03 -2.19
CA ALA A 228 30.57 16.41 -3.58
C ALA A 228 30.50 17.92 -3.81
N PHE A 229 31.36 18.41 -4.72
CA PHE A 229 31.37 19.80 -5.20
C PHE A 229 31.35 19.84 -6.73
N GLY A 230 30.87 20.94 -7.32
CA GLY A 230 30.85 21.13 -8.77
C GLY A 230 30.08 20.04 -9.53
N GLU A 231 30.65 19.54 -10.63
CA GLU A 231 30.04 18.53 -11.51
C GLU A 231 29.71 17.20 -10.79
N PRO A 232 30.60 16.60 -9.96
CA PRO A 232 30.25 15.45 -9.13
C PRO A 232 29.00 15.65 -8.26
N ALA A 233 28.77 16.87 -7.77
CA ALA A 233 27.59 17.18 -6.95
C ALA A 233 26.30 17.16 -7.76
N VAL A 234 26.34 17.54 -9.04
CA VAL A 234 25.18 17.41 -9.95
C VAL A 234 24.89 15.93 -10.17
N ARG A 235 25.91 15.12 -10.49
CA ARG A 235 25.75 13.66 -10.68
C ARG A 235 25.18 12.96 -9.45
N ALA A 236 25.68 13.31 -8.27
CA ALA A 236 25.22 12.75 -7.00
C ALA A 236 23.75 13.10 -6.73
N ARG A 237 23.32 14.35 -7.02
CA ARG A 237 21.91 14.75 -6.92
C ARG A 237 21.00 14.01 -7.89
N CYS A 238 21.44 13.77 -9.13
CA CYS A 238 20.66 12.96 -10.07
C CYS A 238 20.39 11.55 -9.53
N ILE A 239 21.40 10.91 -8.94
CA ILE A 239 21.27 9.57 -8.35
C ILE A 239 20.42 9.60 -7.08
N ALA A 240 20.64 10.59 -6.20
CA ALA A 240 19.85 10.77 -4.98
C ALA A 240 18.36 11.00 -5.29
N GLY A 241 18.06 11.81 -6.30
CA GLY A 241 16.69 12.06 -6.77
C GLY A 241 16.00 10.81 -7.33
N ARG A 242 16.70 10.02 -8.16
CA ARG A 242 16.14 8.76 -8.68
C ARG A 242 15.89 7.73 -7.58
N ALA A 243 16.85 7.54 -6.69
CA ALA A 243 16.69 6.61 -5.57
C ALA A 243 15.54 7.07 -4.63
N ALA A 244 15.39 8.38 -4.41
CA ALA A 244 14.25 8.93 -3.67
C ALA A 244 12.92 8.59 -4.35
N LEU A 245 12.84 8.81 -5.67
CA LEU A 245 11.64 8.53 -6.46
C LEU A 245 11.28 7.04 -6.41
N HIS A 246 12.26 6.15 -6.57
CA HIS A 246 12.06 4.71 -6.48
C HIS A 246 11.58 4.27 -5.09
N ALA A 247 12.08 4.90 -4.03
CA ALA A 247 11.64 4.69 -2.65
C ALA A 247 10.23 5.25 -2.36
N GLY A 248 9.68 6.10 -3.24
CA GLY A 248 8.40 6.78 -3.05
C GLY A 248 8.52 8.13 -2.32
N TYR A 249 9.73 8.62 -2.05
CA TYR A 249 10.00 9.91 -1.41
C TYR A 249 9.97 11.05 -2.43
N VAL A 250 8.79 11.29 -3.01
CA VAL A 250 8.62 12.23 -4.12
C VAL A 250 8.95 13.68 -3.79
N GLU A 251 8.83 14.13 -2.53
CA GLU A 251 9.28 15.47 -2.11
C GLU A 251 10.81 15.55 -2.09
N ASP A 252 11.49 14.51 -1.59
CA ASP A 252 12.94 14.48 -1.60
C ASP A 252 13.46 14.38 -3.04
N ALA A 253 12.80 13.59 -3.90
CA ALA A 253 13.12 13.48 -5.31
C ALA A 253 13.02 14.84 -6.03
N GLU A 254 11.90 15.54 -5.87
CA GLU A 254 11.67 16.86 -6.45
C GLU A 254 12.73 17.85 -5.98
N ARG A 255 13.04 17.88 -4.68
CA ARG A 255 14.09 18.76 -4.12
C ARG A 255 15.46 18.54 -4.77
N TRP A 256 15.82 17.29 -5.06
CA TRP A 256 17.08 16.99 -5.73
C TRP A 256 17.07 17.39 -7.21
N PHE A 257 16.00 17.06 -7.93
CA PHE A 257 15.87 17.35 -9.36
C PHE A 257 15.76 18.85 -9.64
N ASP A 258 15.03 19.59 -8.82
CA ASP A 258 14.90 21.05 -8.91
C ASP A 258 16.27 21.77 -8.86
N VAL A 259 17.17 21.31 -7.98
CA VAL A 259 18.56 21.82 -7.96
C VAL A 259 19.31 21.48 -9.25
N VAL A 260 19.16 20.26 -9.77
CA VAL A 260 19.79 19.84 -11.04
C VAL A 260 19.24 20.65 -12.21
N LEU A 261 17.92 20.88 -12.29
CA LEU A 261 17.27 21.67 -13.32
C LEU A 261 17.73 23.13 -13.34
N ARG A 262 18.03 23.72 -12.17
CA ARG A 262 18.57 25.09 -12.08
C ARG A 262 20.07 25.19 -12.32
N THR A 263 20.86 24.23 -11.84
CA THR A 263 22.33 24.38 -11.72
C THR A 263 23.13 23.46 -12.61
N GLY A 264 22.53 22.38 -13.11
CA GLY A 264 23.18 21.40 -14.00
C GLY A 264 23.40 21.94 -15.41
N ASP A 265 24.29 21.28 -16.15
CA ASP A 265 24.44 21.47 -17.60
C ASP A 265 23.23 20.91 -18.36
N GLU A 266 23.12 21.19 -19.67
CA GLU A 266 21.94 20.78 -20.42
C GLU A 266 21.76 19.26 -20.46
N ALA A 267 22.85 18.50 -20.56
CA ALA A 267 22.80 17.05 -20.51
C ALA A 267 22.21 16.54 -19.18
N SER A 268 22.64 17.08 -18.04
CA SER A 268 22.11 16.71 -16.72
C SER A 268 20.65 17.12 -16.54
N ARG A 269 20.27 18.31 -17.05
CA ARG A 269 18.89 18.81 -16.98
C ARG A 269 17.93 17.92 -17.76
N VAL A 270 18.29 17.54 -18.98
CA VAL A 270 17.48 16.63 -19.81
C VAL A 270 17.44 15.23 -19.20
N ALA A 271 18.55 14.75 -18.63
CA ALA A 271 18.65 13.41 -18.04
C ALA A 271 17.73 13.18 -16.83
N VAL A 272 17.32 14.22 -16.10
CA VAL A 272 16.40 14.11 -14.95
C VAL A 272 14.97 14.53 -15.27
N LEU A 273 14.70 15.02 -16.48
CA LEU A 273 13.42 15.66 -16.80
C LEU A 273 12.24 14.70 -16.63
N GLY A 274 12.34 13.47 -17.13
CA GLY A 274 11.30 12.45 -16.97
C GLY A 274 11.01 12.13 -15.50
N ASP A 275 12.06 11.89 -14.70
CA ASP A 275 11.92 11.60 -13.27
C ASP A 275 11.33 12.80 -12.49
N SER A 276 11.74 14.02 -12.86
CA SER A 276 11.20 15.25 -12.28
C SER A 276 9.72 15.43 -12.61
N LEU A 277 9.29 15.11 -13.84
CA LEU A 277 7.88 15.15 -14.22
C LEU A 277 7.04 14.19 -13.37
N ILE A 278 7.55 12.99 -13.07
CA ILE A 278 6.86 12.04 -12.19
C ILE A 278 6.71 12.64 -10.78
N ALA A 279 7.81 13.12 -10.19
CA ALA A 279 7.82 13.67 -8.84
C ALA A 279 6.87 14.87 -8.71
N VAL A 280 6.97 15.85 -9.62
CA VAL A 280 6.11 17.05 -9.62
C VAL A 280 4.66 16.68 -9.89
N ALA A 281 4.38 15.73 -10.79
CA ALA A 281 3.00 15.32 -11.05
C ALA A 281 2.36 14.61 -9.86
N MET A 282 3.13 13.86 -9.07
CA MET A 282 2.66 13.26 -7.83
C MET A 282 2.41 14.30 -6.73
N LEU A 283 3.23 15.36 -6.66
CA LEU A 283 3.10 16.41 -5.64
C LEU A 283 2.05 17.49 -5.95
N SER A 284 1.85 17.81 -7.23
CA SER A 284 0.96 18.89 -7.67
C SER A 284 -0.38 18.39 -8.21
N GLY A 285 -0.43 17.14 -8.68
CA GLY A 285 -1.60 16.55 -9.32
C GLY A 285 -1.74 16.89 -10.80
N ASP A 286 -0.91 17.80 -11.34
CA ASP A 286 -0.88 18.17 -12.75
C ASP A 286 0.47 17.81 -13.38
N VAL A 287 0.53 17.70 -14.70
CA VAL A 287 1.77 17.45 -15.43
C VAL A 287 2.28 18.78 -15.97
N PRO A 288 3.41 19.30 -15.45
CA PRO A 288 3.97 20.55 -15.93
C PRO A 288 4.52 20.37 -17.34
N ASP A 289 4.18 21.30 -18.24
CA ASP A 289 4.56 21.22 -19.66
C ASP A 289 5.71 22.17 -20.03
N HIS A 290 5.93 23.26 -19.28
CA HIS A 290 6.78 24.38 -19.72
C HIS A 290 8.23 23.99 -20.02
N ASP A 291 8.93 23.35 -19.07
CA ASP A 291 10.34 22.97 -19.23
C ASP A 291 10.57 21.91 -20.32
N LEU A 292 9.56 21.06 -20.56
CA LEU A 292 9.57 20.04 -21.59
C LEU A 292 9.35 20.67 -22.97
N ASP A 293 8.36 21.57 -23.09
CA ASP A 293 8.04 22.27 -24.33
C ASP A 293 9.23 23.11 -24.82
N GLU A 294 9.88 23.86 -23.91
CA GLU A 294 11.06 24.67 -24.23
C GLU A 294 12.20 23.81 -24.82
N ARG A 295 12.40 22.59 -24.30
CA ARG A 295 13.43 21.66 -24.78
C ARG A 295 13.05 20.98 -26.09
N LEU A 296 11.77 20.68 -26.30
CA LEU A 296 11.26 20.18 -27.58
C LEU A 296 11.41 21.23 -28.69
N GLU A 297 11.21 22.51 -28.40
CA GLU A 297 11.45 23.59 -29.36
C GLU A 297 12.93 23.69 -29.72
N ARG A 298 13.83 23.66 -28.73
CA ARG A 298 15.29 23.61 -28.97
C ARG A 298 15.69 22.40 -29.81
N ALA A 299 15.14 21.24 -29.48
CA ALA A 299 15.36 19.97 -30.18
C ALA A 299 15.00 20.04 -31.66
N ARG A 300 13.91 20.72 -32.01
CA ARG A 300 13.47 20.94 -33.40
C ARG A 300 14.37 21.92 -34.16
N SER A 301 15.01 22.85 -33.45
CA SER A 301 15.79 23.94 -34.05
C SER A 301 17.28 23.64 -34.25
N GLY A 302 17.82 22.54 -33.71
CA GLY A 302 19.26 22.27 -33.73
C GLY A 302 19.63 20.79 -33.56
N ALA A 303 20.93 20.49 -33.69
CA ALA A 303 21.45 19.15 -33.46
C ALA A 303 21.52 18.84 -31.96
N ILE A 304 20.89 17.74 -31.54
CA ILE A 304 20.89 17.24 -30.16
C ILE A 304 21.84 16.05 -30.07
N GLU A 305 22.61 15.97 -28.98
CA GLU A 305 23.40 14.78 -28.67
C GLU A 305 22.49 13.53 -28.53
N PRO A 306 22.88 12.35 -29.04
CA PRO A 306 22.05 11.15 -28.97
C PRO A 306 21.56 10.77 -27.54
N SER A 307 22.42 10.94 -26.54
CA SER A 307 22.10 10.69 -25.13
C SER A 307 20.97 11.61 -24.63
N SER A 308 21.05 12.90 -24.95
CA SER A 308 20.04 13.91 -24.63
C SER A 308 18.75 13.69 -25.43
N ARG A 309 18.82 13.23 -26.69
CA ARG A 309 17.63 12.86 -27.46
C ARG A 309 16.86 11.73 -26.79
N ARG A 310 17.54 10.67 -26.36
CA ARG A 310 16.91 9.53 -25.67
C ARG A 310 16.26 9.94 -24.36
N ALA A 311 16.97 10.73 -23.54
CA ALA A 311 16.40 11.23 -22.29
C ALA A 311 15.19 12.15 -22.52
N LEU A 312 15.21 12.96 -23.58
CA LEU A 312 14.06 13.78 -23.98
C LEU A 312 12.88 12.91 -24.47
N LEU A 313 13.13 11.89 -25.30
CA LEU A 313 12.11 10.92 -25.73
C LEU A 313 11.45 10.26 -24.51
N HIS A 314 12.26 9.78 -23.56
CA HIS A 314 11.76 9.20 -22.30
C HIS A 314 10.88 10.19 -21.53
N ALA A 315 11.30 11.45 -21.38
CA ALA A 315 10.53 12.48 -20.69
C ALA A 315 9.18 12.77 -21.38
N VAL A 316 9.14 12.81 -22.71
CA VAL A 316 7.89 12.99 -23.49
C VAL A 316 6.95 11.80 -23.29
N LEU A 317 7.48 10.58 -23.35
CA LEU A 317 6.72 9.35 -23.14
C LEU A 317 6.15 9.24 -21.72
N VAL A 318 6.95 9.61 -20.71
CA VAL A 318 6.49 9.71 -19.32
C VAL A 318 5.40 10.78 -19.16
N SER A 319 5.57 11.95 -19.77
CA SER A 319 4.55 13.01 -19.79
C SER A 319 3.23 12.50 -20.37
N ALA A 320 3.29 11.78 -21.50
CA ALA A 320 2.10 11.19 -22.13
C ALA A 320 1.35 10.24 -21.18
N VAL A 321 2.05 9.37 -20.46
CA VAL A 321 1.44 8.45 -19.49
C VAL A 321 0.83 9.20 -18.33
N LEU A 322 1.57 10.14 -17.73
CA LEU A 322 1.08 10.89 -16.58
C LEU A 322 -0.19 11.68 -16.93
N LEU A 323 -0.27 12.21 -18.16
CA LEU A 323 -1.45 12.88 -18.71
C LEU A 323 -2.59 11.89 -18.96
N ALA A 324 -2.31 10.71 -19.52
CA ALA A 324 -3.31 9.68 -19.77
C ALA A 324 -3.92 9.14 -18.47
N GLU A 325 -3.10 8.84 -17.45
CA GLU A 325 -3.53 8.40 -16.12
C GLU A 325 -4.45 9.42 -15.43
N ARG A 326 -4.32 10.71 -15.77
CA ARG A 326 -5.15 11.81 -15.27
C ARG A 326 -6.35 12.14 -16.16
N GLY A 327 -6.57 11.37 -17.23
CA GLY A 327 -7.68 11.57 -18.17
C GLY A 327 -7.51 12.74 -19.12
N ALA A 328 -6.30 13.28 -19.28
CA ALA A 328 -5.97 14.35 -20.22
C ALA A 328 -5.61 13.80 -21.62
N THR A 329 -6.50 12.99 -22.20
CA THR A 329 -6.25 12.17 -23.40
C THR A 329 -5.72 12.97 -24.59
N HIS A 330 -6.28 14.14 -24.88
CA HIS A 330 -5.80 14.97 -26.00
C HIS A 330 -4.37 15.52 -25.79
N ARG A 331 -3.99 15.87 -24.55
CA ARG A 331 -2.62 16.30 -24.25
C ARG A 331 -1.66 15.10 -24.34
N ALA A 332 -2.10 13.92 -23.87
CA ALA A 332 -1.32 12.68 -23.99
C ALA A 332 -1.08 12.29 -25.46
N GLU A 333 -2.11 12.36 -26.31
CA GLU A 333 -2.00 12.13 -27.76
C GLU A 333 -0.99 13.07 -28.41
N ARG A 334 -1.04 14.36 -28.08
CA ARG A 334 -0.07 15.35 -28.57
C ARG A 334 1.36 14.98 -28.19
N ARG A 335 1.60 14.58 -26.93
CA ARG A 335 2.91 14.11 -26.47
C ARG A 335 3.39 12.89 -27.23
N LEU A 336 2.51 11.93 -27.49
CA LEU A 336 2.87 10.76 -28.29
C LEU A 336 3.28 11.16 -29.72
N VAL A 337 2.54 12.05 -30.38
CA VAL A 337 2.95 12.58 -31.70
C VAL A 337 4.32 13.26 -31.64
N GLU A 338 4.57 14.10 -30.63
CA GLU A 338 5.88 14.75 -30.43
C GLU A 338 7.02 13.74 -30.22
N ALA A 339 6.76 12.63 -29.51
CA ALA A 339 7.76 11.58 -29.33
C ALA A 339 8.06 10.81 -30.63
N CYS A 340 7.12 10.69 -31.58
CA CYS A 340 7.41 10.14 -32.90
C CYS A 340 8.48 10.95 -33.67
N ASP A 341 8.51 12.27 -33.48
CA ASP A 341 9.53 13.14 -34.10
C ASP A 341 10.95 12.88 -33.55
N LEU A 342 11.05 12.28 -32.35
CA LEU A 342 12.31 12.02 -31.66
C LEU A 342 12.85 10.60 -31.87
N LEU A 343 12.04 9.67 -32.38
CA LEU A 343 12.44 8.27 -32.58
C LEU A 343 13.55 8.17 -33.64
N ASP A 344 14.64 7.50 -33.28
CA ASP A 344 15.74 7.24 -34.23
C ASP A 344 15.56 5.94 -35.05
N GLY A 345 14.55 5.15 -34.69
CA GLY A 345 14.26 3.87 -35.34
C GLY A 345 15.11 2.70 -34.84
N SER A 346 15.74 2.80 -33.68
CA SER A 346 16.33 1.65 -32.97
C SER A 346 15.24 0.71 -32.42
N GLU A 347 15.58 -0.56 -32.22
CA GLU A 347 14.64 -1.56 -31.71
C GLU A 347 14.24 -1.27 -30.25
N HIS A 348 15.20 -0.84 -29.43
CA HIS A 348 14.98 -0.47 -28.05
C HIS A 348 14.01 0.72 -27.89
N GLU A 349 14.20 1.81 -28.64
CA GLU A 349 13.29 2.97 -28.60
C GLU A 349 11.88 2.61 -29.08
N ARG A 350 11.77 1.72 -30.08
CA ARG A 350 10.45 1.19 -30.51
C ARG A 350 9.78 0.34 -29.43
N ASP A 351 10.53 -0.46 -28.70
CA ASP A 351 10.00 -1.28 -27.60
C ASP A 351 9.52 -0.41 -26.43
N GLU A 352 10.30 0.62 -26.07
CA GLU A 352 9.92 1.62 -25.06
C GLU A 352 8.66 2.37 -25.47
N TRP A 353 8.64 2.90 -26.69
CA TRP A 353 7.49 3.55 -27.29
C TRP A 353 6.24 2.66 -27.23
N ARG A 354 6.34 1.39 -27.67
CA ARG A 354 5.21 0.46 -27.65
C ARG A 354 4.68 0.22 -26.24
N ALA A 355 5.56 -0.06 -25.28
CA ALA A 355 5.16 -0.27 -23.89
C ALA A 355 4.41 0.94 -23.31
N MET A 356 4.88 2.16 -23.64
CA MET A 356 4.32 3.38 -23.10
C MET A 356 3.00 3.79 -23.80
N VAL A 357 2.89 3.54 -25.11
CA VAL A 357 1.63 3.69 -25.85
C VAL A 357 0.57 2.72 -25.35
N ASP A 358 0.91 1.45 -25.12
CA ASP A 358 -0.01 0.45 -24.56
C ASP A 358 -0.50 0.92 -23.18
N ARG A 359 0.39 1.45 -22.33
CA ARG A 359 0.02 2.05 -21.03
C ARG A 359 -0.89 3.26 -21.19
N CYS A 360 -0.63 4.17 -22.13
CA CYS A 360 -1.53 5.29 -22.41
C CYS A 360 -2.91 4.81 -22.89
N ALA A 361 -2.93 3.77 -23.74
CA ALA A 361 -4.14 3.14 -24.24
C ALA A 361 -4.91 2.38 -23.15
N LEU A 362 -4.28 1.98 -22.04
CA LEU A 362 -4.99 1.41 -20.89
C LEU A 362 -5.94 2.44 -20.25
N PHE A 363 -5.47 3.69 -20.10
CA PHE A 363 -6.17 4.77 -19.39
C PHE A 363 -7.06 5.65 -20.27
N GLY A 364 -7.01 5.51 -21.60
CA GLY A 364 -7.81 6.32 -22.51
C GLY A 364 -7.97 5.72 -23.90
N GLN A 365 -8.78 6.35 -24.73
CA GLN A 365 -8.79 6.08 -26.16
C GLN A 365 -7.89 7.07 -26.86
N LEU A 366 -6.78 6.59 -27.40
CA LEU A 366 -5.88 7.40 -28.19
C LEU A 366 -6.43 7.52 -29.62
N GLY A 367 -6.71 8.74 -30.06
CA GLY A 367 -7.05 9.10 -31.45
C GLY A 367 -5.83 9.14 -32.38
N ILE A 368 -4.77 8.40 -32.06
CA ILE A 368 -3.54 8.38 -32.86
C ILE A 368 -3.81 7.59 -34.16
N PRO A 369 -3.42 8.12 -35.33
CA PRO A 369 -3.59 7.45 -36.61
C PRO A 369 -2.99 6.03 -36.61
N SER A 370 -3.69 5.06 -37.20
CA SER A 370 -3.31 3.64 -37.20
C SER A 370 -1.98 3.37 -37.89
N ASP A 371 -1.59 4.20 -38.84
CA ASP A 371 -0.31 4.23 -39.54
C ASP A 371 0.83 4.71 -38.63
N LEU A 372 0.61 5.68 -37.73
CA LEU A 372 1.58 6.04 -36.68
C LEU A 372 1.74 4.90 -35.65
N LEU A 373 0.61 4.29 -35.26
CA LEU A 373 0.62 3.10 -34.41
C LEU A 373 1.28 1.90 -35.11
N ALA A 374 1.24 1.82 -36.45
CA ALA A 374 1.84 0.76 -37.26
C ALA A 374 3.29 1.04 -37.67
N ALA A 375 3.74 2.30 -37.73
CA ALA A 375 5.14 2.67 -37.91
C ALA A 375 6.01 2.13 -36.77
N GLY A 376 5.44 1.96 -35.57
CA GLY A 376 6.03 1.23 -34.45
C GLY A 376 5.90 -0.31 -34.53
N ARG A 377 5.12 -0.86 -35.47
CA ARG A 377 4.77 -2.30 -35.65
C ARG A 377 5.38 -2.95 -36.91
N SER A 378 6.47 -2.42 -37.48
CA SER A 378 7.16 -3.14 -38.57
C SER A 378 7.54 -4.56 -38.11
N ALA A 379 7.07 -5.56 -38.86
CA ALA A 379 6.97 -6.96 -38.47
C ALA A 379 8.32 -7.67 -38.30
N ILE A 380 8.52 -8.34 -37.17
CA ILE A 380 9.43 -9.49 -37.04
C ILE A 380 8.64 -10.61 -36.34
N PRO A 381 8.65 -11.86 -36.85
CA PRO A 381 8.01 -12.98 -36.16
C PRO A 381 8.77 -13.26 -34.86
N CYS A 382 8.07 -13.54 -33.77
CA CYS A 382 8.67 -14.14 -32.59
C CYS A 382 9.27 -15.50 -32.97
N SER A 383 10.53 -15.53 -33.41
CA SER A 383 11.32 -16.76 -33.43
C SER A 383 11.85 -16.98 -32.03
N THR A 384 11.25 -17.96 -31.36
CA THR A 384 11.88 -18.70 -30.27
C THR A 384 13.28 -19.16 -30.72
N GLY A 385 14.34 -18.46 -30.32
CA GLY A 385 15.70 -18.83 -30.68
C GLY A 385 16.77 -17.84 -30.24
N SER A 386 17.50 -18.22 -29.19
CA SER A 386 18.78 -17.65 -28.73
C SER A 386 18.77 -16.22 -28.19
N LEU A 387 18.54 -16.11 -26.88
CA LEU A 387 18.94 -14.97 -26.03
C LEU A 387 20.46 -14.76 -26.13
N ALA A 388 20.89 -13.88 -27.03
CA ALA A 388 22.17 -13.21 -26.91
C ALA A 388 21.98 -12.02 -25.95
N VAL A 389 22.80 -11.99 -24.90
CA VAL A 389 22.81 -11.00 -23.82
C VAL A 389 23.00 -9.59 -24.38
N LEU A 390 21.92 -8.81 -24.39
CA LEU A 390 21.97 -7.35 -24.43
C LEU A 390 22.07 -6.82 -22.98
N PRO A 391 22.58 -5.59 -22.76
CA PRO A 391 22.47 -4.95 -21.46
C PRO A 391 20.99 -4.86 -21.06
N ASP A 392 20.68 -5.47 -19.93
CA ASP A 392 19.36 -5.65 -19.32
C ASP A 392 18.73 -4.30 -18.90
N ASP A 393 18.01 -3.62 -19.78
CA ASP A 393 17.14 -2.51 -19.38
C ASP A 393 15.78 -3.05 -18.93
N GLY A 394 15.75 -3.65 -17.73
CA GLY A 394 14.59 -4.33 -17.14
C GLY A 394 13.35 -3.44 -16.91
N PHE A 395 13.40 -2.14 -17.19
CA PHE A 395 12.33 -1.16 -16.94
C PHE A 395 11.05 -1.44 -17.71
N LEU A 396 11.18 -1.88 -18.96
CA LEU A 396 10.05 -2.04 -19.87
C LEU A 396 9.28 -3.35 -19.66
N CYS A 397 9.92 -4.40 -19.14
CA CYS A 397 9.27 -5.70 -18.97
C CYS A 397 8.10 -5.63 -17.96
N GLY A 398 8.35 -5.08 -16.77
CA GLY A 398 7.32 -5.01 -15.71
C GLY A 398 6.12 -4.12 -16.07
N VAL A 399 6.36 -3.03 -16.82
CA VAL A 399 5.29 -2.13 -17.27
C VAL A 399 4.36 -2.85 -18.27
N ARG A 400 4.92 -3.67 -19.17
CA ARG A 400 4.15 -4.43 -20.16
C ARG A 400 3.31 -5.51 -19.52
N ASP A 401 3.86 -6.25 -18.56
CA ASP A 401 3.15 -7.32 -17.87
C ASP A 401 1.96 -6.77 -17.06
N LEU A 402 2.17 -5.66 -16.37
CA LEU A 402 1.13 -4.95 -15.62
C LEU A 402 0.00 -4.45 -16.53
N THR A 403 0.36 -3.79 -17.63
CA THR A 403 -0.60 -3.26 -18.61
C THR A 403 -1.42 -4.39 -19.22
N ARG A 404 -0.74 -5.47 -19.68
CA ARG A 404 -1.37 -6.65 -20.27
C ARG A 404 -2.33 -7.34 -19.30
N ALA A 405 -1.96 -7.45 -18.02
CA ALA A 405 -2.82 -8.06 -17.02
C ALA A 405 -4.12 -7.27 -16.83
N LEU A 406 -4.02 -5.94 -16.74
CA LEU A 406 -5.20 -5.07 -16.60
C LEU A 406 -6.10 -5.13 -17.85
N GLU A 407 -5.52 -5.17 -19.05
CA GLU A 407 -6.28 -5.36 -20.29
C GLU A 407 -6.99 -6.72 -20.33
N GLN A 408 -6.33 -7.80 -19.91
CA GLN A 408 -6.95 -9.12 -19.79
C GLN A 408 -8.09 -9.14 -18.78
N GLY A 409 -7.94 -8.42 -17.66
CA GLY A 409 -9.00 -8.23 -16.67
C GLY A 409 -10.22 -7.53 -17.26
N LEU A 410 -10.01 -6.43 -18.00
CA LEU A 410 -11.07 -5.70 -18.72
C LEU A 410 -11.77 -6.55 -19.78
N ALA A 411 -11.08 -7.53 -20.36
CA ALA A 411 -11.65 -8.50 -21.29
C ALA A 411 -12.44 -9.64 -20.62
N GLY A 412 -12.53 -9.66 -19.28
CA GLY A 412 -13.22 -10.71 -18.50
C GLY A 412 -12.34 -11.91 -18.12
N GLY A 413 -11.05 -11.85 -18.43
CA GLY A 413 -10.09 -12.91 -18.13
C GLY A 413 -9.42 -12.75 -16.76
N ALA A 414 -10.15 -12.51 -15.67
CA ALA A 414 -9.54 -12.26 -14.35
C ALA A 414 -8.57 -13.37 -13.90
N GLY A 415 -8.90 -14.65 -14.18
CA GLY A 415 -8.00 -15.78 -13.95
C GLY A 415 -6.83 -15.91 -14.95
N GLY A 416 -6.91 -15.27 -16.12
CA GLY A 416 -5.78 -15.10 -17.06
C GLY A 416 -4.86 -13.96 -16.66
N ALA A 417 -5.44 -12.84 -16.22
CA ALA A 417 -4.75 -11.65 -15.75
C ALA A 417 -3.91 -11.92 -14.50
N ALA A 418 -4.44 -12.66 -13.53
CA ALA A 418 -3.69 -13.09 -12.35
C ALA A 418 -2.48 -13.97 -12.73
N ARG A 419 -2.63 -14.87 -13.70
CA ARG A 419 -1.52 -15.69 -14.24
C ARG A 419 -0.46 -14.83 -14.95
N ALA A 420 -0.86 -13.77 -15.64
CA ALA A 420 0.07 -12.82 -16.28
C ALA A 420 0.91 -12.04 -15.26
N LEU A 421 0.37 -11.75 -14.07
CA LEU A 421 1.11 -11.12 -12.95
C LEU A 421 1.89 -12.12 -12.09
N GLY A 422 2.09 -13.36 -12.55
CA GLY A 422 2.82 -14.39 -11.81
C GLY A 422 2.10 -14.90 -10.56
N LEU A 423 0.80 -14.61 -10.36
CA LEU A 423 0.02 -15.15 -9.24
C LEU A 423 -0.37 -16.61 -9.52
N ARG A 424 0.55 -17.55 -9.29
CA ARG A 424 0.16 -18.95 -9.06
C ARG A 424 -0.39 -19.08 -7.64
N ARG A 425 -1.50 -19.80 -7.48
CA ARG A 425 -1.90 -20.37 -6.18
C ARG A 425 -0.81 -21.34 -5.75
N GLU A 426 -0.06 -20.99 -4.72
CA GLU A 426 1.00 -21.85 -4.19
C GLU A 426 0.40 -23.06 -3.46
N HIS A 427 0.47 -24.21 -4.11
CA HIS A 427 0.98 -25.42 -3.49
C HIS A 427 2.16 -25.87 -4.36
N GLY A 428 3.38 -25.61 -3.88
CA GLY A 428 4.62 -26.11 -4.51
C GLY A 428 5.44 -25.05 -5.24
N GLU A 429 6.70 -24.97 -4.82
CA GLU A 429 7.87 -24.25 -5.33
C GLU A 429 7.88 -24.00 -6.86
N LEU A 430 8.28 -22.78 -7.29
CA LEU A 430 9.27 -22.55 -8.38
C LEU A 430 9.53 -21.06 -8.69
N GLU A 431 10.82 -20.77 -8.90
CA GLU A 431 11.48 -19.49 -9.12
C GLU A 431 11.41 -18.90 -10.55
N ALA A 432 11.70 -17.59 -10.61
CA ALA A 432 12.46 -16.82 -11.62
C ALA A 432 11.98 -16.67 -13.08
N CYS A 433 11.62 -15.41 -13.45
CA CYS A 433 12.05 -14.77 -14.71
C CYS A 433 11.77 -13.24 -14.91
N ALA A 434 11.35 -12.44 -13.90
CA ALA A 434 11.03 -11.00 -14.11
C ALA A 434 11.63 -10.01 -13.07
N ALA A 435 12.82 -10.31 -12.52
CA ALA A 435 13.21 -9.82 -11.20
C ALA A 435 14.18 -8.62 -11.14
N ARG A 436 14.02 -7.54 -11.94
CA ARG A 436 14.85 -6.31 -11.76
C ARG A 436 14.07 -5.02 -11.51
N VAL A 437 12.95 -4.78 -12.19
CA VAL A 437 12.18 -3.52 -12.03
C VAL A 437 10.98 -3.62 -11.10
N GLU A 438 10.56 -4.83 -10.76
CA GLU A 438 9.56 -5.06 -9.71
C GLU A 438 10.09 -4.78 -8.29
N ARG A 439 11.37 -4.39 -8.12
CA ARG A 439 11.95 -4.32 -6.78
C ARG A 439 11.72 -2.98 -6.09
N SER A 440 11.52 -1.89 -6.83
CA SER A 440 11.27 -0.59 -6.20
C SER A 440 9.92 -0.57 -5.47
N PRO A 441 9.82 0.04 -4.27
CA PRO A 441 8.57 0.19 -3.54
C PRO A 441 7.42 0.75 -4.39
N LEU A 442 7.69 1.75 -5.23
CA LEU A 442 6.66 2.35 -6.10
C LEU A 442 6.11 1.37 -7.15
N ARG A 443 6.96 0.54 -7.76
CA ARG A 443 6.51 -0.48 -8.73
C ARG A 443 5.77 -1.63 -8.06
N ARG A 444 6.21 -2.04 -6.86
CA ARG A 444 5.46 -3.00 -6.04
C ARG A 444 4.09 -2.47 -5.64
N ALA A 445 3.99 -1.17 -5.36
CA ALA A 445 2.71 -0.50 -5.10
C ALA A 445 1.77 -0.54 -6.32
N GLU A 446 2.25 -0.22 -7.52
CA GLU A 446 1.44 -0.34 -8.76
C GLU A 446 0.94 -1.76 -8.98
N ARG A 447 1.80 -2.77 -8.80
CA ARG A 447 1.42 -4.19 -8.91
C ARG A 447 0.36 -4.56 -7.87
N ALA A 448 0.54 -4.17 -6.60
CA ALA A 448 -0.43 -4.45 -5.55
C ALA A 448 -1.80 -3.83 -5.84
N VAL A 449 -1.83 -2.58 -6.33
CA VAL A 449 -3.07 -1.89 -6.72
C VAL A 449 -3.74 -2.58 -7.92
N ALA A 450 -2.96 -3.02 -8.92
CA ALA A 450 -3.49 -3.76 -10.05
C ALA A 450 -4.10 -5.11 -9.64
N ILE A 451 -3.44 -5.85 -8.74
CA ILE A 451 -3.96 -7.12 -8.20
C ILE A 451 -5.29 -6.87 -7.48
N ALA A 452 -5.34 -5.89 -6.59
CA ALA A 452 -6.57 -5.56 -5.87
C ALA A 452 -7.70 -5.12 -6.80
N LEU A 453 -7.40 -4.41 -7.88
CA LEU A 453 -8.38 -4.03 -8.89
C LEU A 453 -8.93 -5.26 -9.64
N LEU A 454 -8.06 -6.21 -10.01
CA LEU A 454 -8.45 -7.46 -10.65
C LEU A 454 -9.33 -8.33 -9.72
N GLU A 455 -8.98 -8.41 -8.43
CA GLU A 455 -9.80 -9.09 -7.42
C GLU A 455 -11.17 -8.43 -7.26
N LEU A 456 -11.21 -7.09 -7.23
CA LEU A 456 -12.46 -6.34 -7.15
C LEU A 456 -13.33 -6.55 -8.40
N TRP A 457 -12.74 -6.59 -9.60
CA TRP A 457 -13.45 -6.94 -10.84
C TRP A 457 -14.01 -8.36 -10.83
N ALA A 458 -13.27 -9.31 -10.25
CA ALA A 458 -13.75 -10.68 -10.02
C ALA A 458 -14.83 -10.77 -8.94
N GLY A 459 -15.13 -9.67 -8.24
CA GLY A 459 -16.11 -9.61 -7.15
C GLY A 459 -15.59 -10.12 -5.80
N GLU A 460 -14.28 -10.28 -5.63
CA GLU A 460 -13.64 -10.75 -4.39
C GLU A 460 -13.29 -9.56 -3.48
N VAL A 461 -14.30 -8.83 -3.00
CA VAL A 461 -14.13 -7.56 -2.26
C VAL A 461 -13.24 -7.74 -1.02
N ARG A 462 -13.45 -8.83 -0.26
CA ARG A 462 -12.66 -9.11 0.95
C ARG A 462 -11.17 -9.29 0.66
N ARG A 463 -10.82 -9.99 -0.43
CA ARG A 463 -9.42 -10.20 -0.80
C ARG A 463 -8.78 -8.89 -1.25
N ALA A 464 -9.48 -8.12 -2.09
CA ALA A 464 -9.01 -6.80 -2.51
C ALA A 464 -8.75 -5.88 -1.31
N ALA A 465 -9.64 -5.88 -0.31
CA ALA A 465 -9.49 -5.10 0.92
C ALA A 465 -8.24 -5.49 1.71
N ASN A 466 -8.08 -6.79 1.98
CA ASN A 466 -6.97 -7.31 2.77
C ASN A 466 -5.64 -7.11 2.05
N GLY A 467 -5.60 -7.38 0.74
CA GLY A 467 -4.41 -7.19 -0.10
C GLY A 467 -3.95 -5.73 -0.13
N LEU A 468 -4.87 -4.77 -0.26
CA LEU A 468 -4.53 -3.34 -0.19
C LEU A 468 -4.04 -2.91 1.18
N ARG A 469 -4.69 -3.37 2.27
CA ARG A 469 -4.26 -3.04 3.64
C ARG A 469 -2.87 -3.57 3.95
N GLN A 470 -2.59 -4.82 3.56
CA GLN A 470 -1.26 -5.40 3.68
C GLN A 470 -0.24 -4.59 2.89
N ALA A 471 -0.52 -4.34 1.60
CA ALA A 471 0.39 -3.59 0.74
C ALA A 471 0.64 -2.17 1.25
N ALA A 472 -0.39 -1.49 1.78
CA ALA A 472 -0.28 -0.15 2.32
C ALA A 472 0.64 -0.04 3.55
N SER A 473 0.86 -1.14 4.28
CA SER A 473 1.72 -1.13 5.46
C SER A 473 3.21 -1.07 5.10
N ASP A 474 3.57 -1.45 3.87
CA ASP A 474 4.96 -1.50 3.42
C ASP A 474 5.24 -0.62 2.19
N LEU A 475 4.20 -0.28 1.41
CA LEU A 475 4.32 0.32 0.08
C LEU A 475 3.53 1.63 -0.03
N PRO A 476 4.00 2.61 -0.83
CA PRO A 476 3.32 3.88 -1.05
C PRO A 476 2.14 3.73 -2.04
N ILE A 477 1.16 2.88 -1.71
CA ILE A 477 0.05 2.54 -2.63
C ILE A 477 -0.79 3.75 -3.05
N ALA A 478 -0.80 4.82 -2.26
CA ALA A 478 -1.51 6.05 -2.60
C ALA A 478 -0.97 6.67 -3.91
N LEU A 479 0.33 6.55 -4.20
CA LEU A 479 0.96 7.16 -5.38
C LEU A 479 0.77 6.34 -6.67
N ALA A 480 0.32 5.09 -6.57
CA ALA A 480 0.18 4.20 -7.71
C ALA A 480 -0.83 4.73 -8.74
N PHE A 481 -0.45 4.70 -10.02
CA PHE A 481 -1.24 5.16 -11.18
C PHE A 481 -1.88 6.55 -10.98
N GLY A 482 -1.10 7.49 -10.45
CA GLY A 482 -1.56 8.87 -10.25
C GLY A 482 -2.64 9.04 -9.17
N GLY A 483 -2.83 8.05 -8.28
CA GLY A 483 -3.79 8.12 -7.17
C GLY A 483 -4.86 7.03 -7.14
N LEU A 484 -4.82 6.09 -8.08
CA LEU A 484 -5.80 5.01 -8.17
C LEU A 484 -5.83 4.15 -6.91
N GLY A 485 -4.67 3.91 -6.28
CA GLY A 485 -4.61 3.11 -5.06
C GLY A 485 -5.39 3.71 -3.90
N ALA A 486 -5.34 5.04 -3.71
CA ALA A 486 -6.15 5.72 -2.70
C ALA A 486 -7.65 5.71 -3.04
N ALA A 487 -8.00 5.90 -4.32
CA ALA A 487 -9.39 5.82 -4.77
C ALA A 487 -9.97 4.41 -4.59
N LEU A 488 -9.18 3.38 -4.91
CA LEU A 488 -9.55 1.99 -4.70
C LEU A 488 -9.68 1.65 -3.21
N ALA A 489 -8.79 2.15 -2.35
CA ALA A 489 -8.88 1.99 -0.91
C ALA A 489 -10.19 2.56 -0.33
N ARG A 490 -10.54 3.81 -0.68
CA ARG A 490 -11.83 4.41 -0.28
C ARG A 490 -13.01 3.60 -0.79
N ARG A 491 -12.95 3.15 -2.05
CA ARG A 491 -14.02 2.36 -2.66
C ARG A 491 -14.23 1.03 -1.95
N VAL A 492 -13.14 0.31 -1.66
CA VAL A 492 -13.22 -0.99 -1.02
C VAL A 492 -13.71 -0.87 0.42
N GLU A 493 -13.28 0.14 1.19
CA GLU A 493 -13.87 0.41 2.51
C GLU A 493 -15.36 0.75 2.39
N LEU A 494 -15.74 1.64 1.48
CA LEU A 494 -17.14 1.97 1.30
C LEU A 494 -17.99 0.75 0.89
N ILE A 495 -17.46 -0.21 0.14
CA ILE A 495 -18.18 -1.44 -0.20
C ILE A 495 -18.23 -2.41 1.00
N SER A 496 -17.14 -2.53 1.75
CA SER A 496 -16.97 -3.53 2.80
C SER A 496 -17.57 -3.10 4.15
N THR A 497 -17.39 -1.84 4.56
CA THR A 497 -17.87 -1.29 5.83
C THR A 497 -19.04 -0.31 5.63
N GLY A 498 -19.23 0.19 4.40
CA GLY A 498 -20.26 1.18 4.06
C GLY A 498 -19.93 2.61 4.47
N GLU A 499 -18.72 2.86 4.97
CA GLU A 499 -18.18 4.18 5.27
C GLU A 499 -16.72 4.25 4.83
N ILE A 500 -16.20 5.45 4.61
CA ILE A 500 -14.77 5.66 4.40
C ILE A 500 -14.14 5.84 5.78
N GLY A 501 -13.19 4.98 6.15
CA GLY A 501 -12.54 4.98 7.46
C GLY A 501 -11.31 5.87 7.53
N PRO A 502 -10.68 5.97 8.71
CA PRO A 502 -9.42 6.71 8.91
C PRO A 502 -8.29 6.22 8.00
N TRP A 503 -8.22 4.91 7.74
CA TRP A 503 -7.21 4.31 6.87
C TRP A 503 -7.30 4.83 5.42
N ALA A 504 -8.46 4.74 4.78
CA ALA A 504 -8.58 5.25 3.40
C ALA A 504 -8.46 6.79 3.33
N ARG A 505 -8.92 7.51 4.36
CA ARG A 505 -8.68 8.96 4.49
C ARG A 505 -7.20 9.30 4.60
N SER A 506 -6.40 8.51 5.31
CA SER A 506 -4.97 8.73 5.41
C SER A 506 -4.24 8.55 4.07
N LEU A 507 -4.68 7.59 3.25
CA LEU A 507 -4.14 7.38 1.90
C LEU A 507 -4.53 8.52 0.97
N GLU A 508 -5.76 9.02 1.09
CA GLU A 508 -6.23 10.19 0.34
C GLU A 508 -5.43 11.45 0.67
N ALA A 509 -5.05 11.65 1.94
CA ALA A 509 -4.28 12.80 2.37
C ALA A 509 -2.86 12.87 1.76
N VAL A 510 -2.34 11.75 1.26
CA VAL A 510 -1.06 11.70 0.52
C VAL A 510 -1.20 12.38 -0.85
N LEU A 511 -2.41 12.40 -1.42
CA LEU A 511 -2.64 12.95 -2.75
C LEU A 511 -2.71 14.49 -2.75
N PRO A 512 -2.28 15.12 -3.85
CA PRO A 512 -2.29 16.57 -4.01
C PRO A 512 -3.71 17.11 -3.90
N GLN A 513 -3.99 17.94 -2.89
CA GLN A 513 -5.33 18.48 -2.69
C GLN A 513 -5.72 19.35 -3.89
N PRO A 514 -6.93 19.19 -4.47
CA PRO A 514 -7.33 19.98 -5.62
C PRO A 514 -7.33 21.47 -5.24
N SER A 515 -6.61 22.28 -6.01
CA SER A 515 -6.54 23.73 -5.79
C SER A 515 -7.89 24.43 -6.03
N VAL A 516 -8.78 23.82 -6.84
CA VAL A 516 -10.14 24.30 -7.09
C VAL A 516 -11.12 23.14 -7.35
N GLY A 517 -12.13 23.00 -6.49
CA GLY A 517 -13.32 22.17 -6.70
C GLY A 517 -13.22 20.70 -6.27
N VAL A 518 -14.37 20.01 -6.27
CA VAL A 518 -14.51 18.61 -5.84
C VAL A 518 -14.09 17.66 -6.97
N ARG A 519 -13.34 16.58 -6.67
CA ARG A 519 -12.97 15.59 -7.69
C ARG A 519 -14.20 14.77 -8.05
N ARG A 520 -14.22 14.26 -9.30
CA ARG A 520 -15.25 13.33 -9.75
C ARG A 520 -15.42 12.16 -8.77
N GLU A 521 -14.31 11.62 -8.28
CA GLU A 521 -14.36 10.39 -7.49
C GLU A 521 -14.91 10.65 -6.08
N ASP A 522 -14.68 11.85 -5.52
CA ASP A 522 -15.27 12.28 -4.25
C ASP A 522 -16.80 12.41 -4.38
N LEU A 523 -17.29 12.93 -5.51
CA LEU A 523 -18.73 12.99 -5.78
C LEU A 523 -19.33 11.59 -5.88
N ILE A 524 -18.62 10.64 -6.50
CA ILE A 524 -19.13 9.28 -6.64
C ILE A 524 -19.07 8.52 -5.32
N ASP A 525 -18.01 8.69 -4.53
CA ASP A 525 -17.93 8.11 -3.19
C ASP A 525 -19.06 8.63 -2.30
N ARG A 526 -19.38 9.93 -2.37
CA ARG A 526 -20.56 10.52 -1.72
C ARG A 526 -21.87 9.94 -2.24
N ALA A 527 -21.98 9.71 -3.54
CA ALA A 527 -23.18 9.14 -4.15
C ALA A 527 -23.43 7.70 -3.69
N VAL A 528 -22.37 6.89 -3.65
CA VAL A 528 -22.43 5.51 -3.12
C VAL A 528 -22.81 5.55 -1.64
N GLY A 529 -22.21 6.43 -0.83
CA GLY A 529 -22.59 6.59 0.58
C GLY A 529 -24.06 7.01 0.77
N ALA A 530 -24.55 7.94 -0.05
CA ALA A 530 -25.97 8.33 -0.07
C ALA A 530 -26.87 7.14 -0.44
N HIS A 531 -26.49 6.35 -1.44
CA HIS A 531 -27.20 5.13 -1.85
C HIS A 531 -27.28 4.10 -0.71
N LEU A 532 -26.16 3.81 -0.05
CA LEU A 532 -26.08 2.88 1.07
C LEU A 532 -26.94 3.34 2.27
N SER A 533 -27.12 4.65 2.41
CA SER A 533 -27.99 5.27 3.43
C SER A 533 -29.46 5.39 3.01
N GLY A 534 -29.84 4.88 1.84
CA GLY A 534 -31.21 4.99 1.31
C GLY A 534 -31.60 6.36 0.73
N ARG A 535 -30.68 7.32 0.62
CA ARG A 535 -30.89 8.68 0.07
C ARG A 535 -30.74 8.69 -1.47
N ARG A 536 -31.69 8.08 -2.17
CA ARG A 536 -31.61 7.79 -3.63
C ARG A 536 -31.51 9.05 -4.52
N ALA A 537 -32.39 10.02 -4.32
CA ALA A 537 -32.41 11.25 -5.15
C ALA A 537 -31.10 12.06 -5.02
N GLU A 538 -30.49 12.04 -3.83
CA GLU A 538 -29.18 12.67 -3.62
C GLU A 538 -28.07 11.92 -4.35
N ALA A 539 -28.08 10.59 -4.30
CA ALA A 539 -27.12 9.76 -5.03
C ALA A 539 -27.18 10.04 -6.54
N GLU A 540 -28.36 10.02 -7.14
CA GLU A 540 -28.59 10.33 -8.57
C GLU A 540 -28.06 11.72 -8.94
N THR A 541 -28.36 12.73 -8.12
CA THR A 541 -27.89 14.11 -8.33
C THR A 541 -26.36 14.21 -8.28
N LEU A 542 -25.75 13.54 -7.29
CA LEU A 542 -24.29 13.56 -7.11
C LEU A 542 -23.55 12.95 -8.30
N VAL A 543 -24.14 11.96 -8.97
CA VAL A 543 -23.49 11.38 -10.14
C VAL A 543 -23.80 12.09 -11.43
N ALA A 544 -25.01 12.65 -11.60
CA ALA A 544 -25.22 13.60 -12.69
C ALA A 544 -24.17 14.73 -12.66
N LEU A 545 -23.88 15.25 -11.46
CA LEU A 545 -22.81 16.24 -11.25
C LEU A 545 -21.41 15.66 -11.54
N ALA A 546 -21.14 14.41 -11.18
CA ALA A 546 -19.87 13.74 -11.47
C ALA A 546 -19.65 13.53 -12.98
N ASP A 547 -20.71 13.22 -13.73
CA ASP A 547 -20.68 12.99 -15.18
C ASP A 547 -20.55 14.31 -15.96
N GLU A 548 -21.20 15.39 -15.51
CA GLU A 548 -21.00 16.74 -16.08
C GLU A 548 -19.55 17.21 -15.95
N ARG A 549 -18.87 16.78 -14.88
CA ARG A 549 -17.52 17.18 -14.54
C ARG A 549 -16.44 16.41 -15.31
N MET A 550 -16.72 15.97 -16.55
CA MET A 550 -15.95 15.13 -17.52
C MET A 550 -14.41 15.24 -17.59
N ARG A 551 -13.76 16.14 -16.85
CA ARG A 551 -12.33 16.24 -16.69
C ARG A 551 -11.89 15.52 -15.40
N GLY A 552 -10.96 14.58 -15.55
CA GLY A 552 -10.27 13.97 -14.41
C GLY A 552 -10.99 12.73 -13.87
N GLY A 553 -10.48 11.57 -14.27
CA GLY A 553 -10.80 10.25 -13.74
C GLY A 553 -9.77 9.28 -14.29
N PHE A 554 -9.48 8.21 -13.56
CA PHE A 554 -8.38 7.28 -13.88
C PHE A 554 -8.58 6.47 -15.16
N GLY A 555 -9.62 6.71 -15.98
CA GLY A 555 -9.86 5.96 -17.22
C GLY A 555 -10.22 4.48 -17.08
N LEU A 556 -10.04 3.89 -15.89
CA LEU A 556 -10.37 2.52 -15.53
C LEU A 556 -11.68 2.44 -14.75
N HIS A 557 -12.44 1.36 -14.96
CA HIS A 557 -13.67 1.10 -14.20
C HIS A 557 -13.35 0.66 -12.77
N LEU A 558 -13.87 1.37 -11.78
CA LEU A 558 -13.97 0.92 -10.40
C LEU A 558 -15.39 0.40 -10.13
N PRO A 559 -15.58 -0.86 -9.70
CA PRO A 559 -16.89 -1.38 -9.35
C PRO A 559 -17.64 -0.50 -8.32
N GLY A 560 -18.96 -0.44 -8.47
CA GLY A 560 -19.82 0.45 -7.67
C GLY A 560 -19.93 1.89 -8.16
N LEU A 561 -19.13 2.36 -9.14
CA LEU A 561 -19.27 3.70 -9.72
C LEU A 561 -20.63 3.87 -10.44
N ASP A 562 -21.15 2.80 -11.04
CA ASP A 562 -22.41 2.79 -11.80
C ASP A 562 -23.66 2.78 -10.90
N ALA A 563 -23.50 2.87 -9.57
CA ALA A 563 -24.62 2.82 -8.62
C ALA A 563 -25.45 4.10 -8.61
N ALA A 564 -24.91 5.19 -9.18
CA ALA A 564 -25.63 6.45 -9.27
C ALA A 564 -25.50 7.14 -10.64
N ALA A 565 -24.59 6.70 -11.53
CA ALA A 565 -24.60 7.06 -12.96
C ALA A 565 -25.63 6.21 -13.67
N GLU A 566 -26.88 6.64 -13.58
CA GLU A 566 -27.95 6.12 -14.40
C GLU A 566 -27.94 6.92 -15.71
N GLU A 567 -27.44 6.33 -16.81
CA GLU A 567 -27.45 7.00 -18.11
C GLU A 567 -28.86 7.50 -18.43
N PRO A 568 -29.05 8.81 -18.73
CA PRO A 568 -30.37 9.33 -19.07
C PRO A 568 -30.84 8.71 -20.39
N ALA A 569 -32.06 8.18 -20.37
CA ALA A 569 -32.77 7.71 -21.55
C ALA A 569 -32.93 8.86 -22.55
N GLY A 570 -32.03 8.99 -23.52
CA GLY A 570 -32.15 9.98 -24.59
C GLY A 570 -30.85 10.55 -25.17
N GLY A 571 -29.68 10.25 -24.60
CA GLY A 571 -28.41 10.60 -25.25
C GLY A 571 -28.07 9.58 -26.33
N GLY A 572 -28.20 9.96 -27.61
CA GLY A 572 -27.71 9.13 -28.72
C GLY A 572 -26.31 8.62 -28.42
N ALA A 573 -26.03 7.37 -28.81
CA ALA A 573 -24.73 6.72 -28.64
C ALA A 573 -23.64 7.77 -28.77
N ARG A 574 -22.85 8.00 -27.70
CA ARG A 574 -21.63 8.79 -27.78
C ARG A 574 -20.66 7.98 -28.64
N THR A 575 -20.90 8.01 -29.95
CA THR A 575 -20.20 7.26 -30.99
C THR A 575 -18.74 7.61 -30.88
N GLY A 576 -17.96 6.70 -30.31
CA GLY A 576 -16.53 6.89 -30.14
C GLY A 576 -15.98 6.22 -28.89
N ARG A 577 -16.63 6.29 -27.73
CA ARG A 577 -16.03 5.87 -26.45
C ARG A 577 -16.18 4.38 -26.16
N THR A 578 -15.09 3.63 -26.13
CA THR A 578 -15.06 2.21 -25.72
C THR A 578 -15.42 2.13 -24.24
N ASP A 579 -16.42 1.30 -23.95
CA ASP A 579 -16.86 1.06 -22.59
C ASP A 579 -15.80 0.26 -21.82
N ARG A 580 -15.05 0.94 -20.95
CA ARG A 580 -13.97 0.40 -20.09
C ARG A 580 -14.49 -0.36 -18.86
N ARG A 581 -15.76 -0.77 -18.87
CA ARG A 581 -16.33 -1.74 -17.91
C ARG A 581 -15.90 -3.16 -18.25
N THR A 582 -15.81 -4.02 -17.24
CA THR A 582 -15.65 -5.47 -17.46
C THR A 582 -16.91 -6.07 -18.13
N PRO A 583 -16.86 -7.27 -18.73
CA PRO A 583 -18.05 -7.88 -19.33
C PRO A 583 -19.22 -8.02 -18.35
N ASP A 584 -18.94 -8.44 -17.12
CA ASP A 584 -19.93 -8.54 -16.05
C ASP A 584 -20.53 -7.19 -15.68
N ALA A 585 -19.70 -6.14 -15.54
CA ALA A 585 -20.19 -4.80 -15.22
C ALA A 585 -21.04 -4.21 -16.37
N ARG A 586 -20.68 -4.48 -17.63
CA ARG A 586 -21.48 -4.10 -18.80
C ARG A 586 -22.83 -4.81 -18.82
N LEU A 587 -22.82 -6.14 -18.68
CA LEU A 587 -24.04 -6.94 -18.63
C LEU A 587 -24.95 -6.49 -17.49
N ALA A 588 -24.39 -6.33 -16.29
CA ALA A 588 -25.14 -5.86 -15.13
C ALA A 588 -25.75 -4.46 -15.37
N SER A 589 -25.00 -3.54 -16.00
CA SER A 589 -25.51 -2.22 -16.37
C SER A 589 -26.65 -2.29 -17.40
N GLU A 590 -26.50 -3.10 -18.44
CA GLU A 590 -27.54 -3.33 -19.46
C GLU A 590 -28.84 -3.86 -18.83
N LEU A 591 -28.72 -4.90 -17.99
CA LEU A 591 -29.86 -5.53 -17.32
C LEU A 591 -30.58 -4.56 -16.38
N ARG A 592 -29.84 -3.75 -15.61
CA ARG A 592 -30.41 -2.70 -14.75
C ARG A 592 -31.12 -1.62 -15.57
N HIS A 593 -30.54 -1.18 -16.68
CA HIS A 593 -31.18 -0.21 -17.57
C HIS A 593 -32.47 -0.75 -18.19
N ARG A 594 -32.43 -1.97 -18.75
CA ARG A 594 -33.58 -2.63 -19.37
C ARG A 594 -34.77 -2.73 -18.40
N MET A 595 -34.51 -3.12 -17.16
CA MET A 595 -35.55 -3.27 -16.15
C MET A 595 -36.18 -1.94 -15.70
N ARG A 596 -35.41 -0.83 -15.67
CA ARG A 596 -35.94 0.52 -15.38
C ARG A 596 -36.90 1.02 -16.44
N CYS A 597 -36.64 0.70 -17.71
CA CYS A 597 -37.46 1.13 -18.84
C CYS A 597 -38.69 0.24 -19.07
N THR A 598 -38.91 -0.76 -18.22
CA THR A 598 -40.01 -1.72 -18.37
C THR A 598 -41.30 -1.19 -17.76
N ASP A 599 -42.39 -1.25 -18.53
CA ASP A 599 -43.74 -0.91 -18.07
C ASP A 599 -44.46 -2.11 -17.44
N ARG A 600 -45.69 -1.91 -16.96
CA ARG A 600 -46.46 -2.97 -16.28
C ARG A 600 -46.79 -4.14 -17.20
N ASP A 601 -47.02 -3.89 -18.48
CA ASP A 601 -47.50 -4.90 -19.43
C ASP A 601 -46.37 -5.83 -19.84
N ALA A 602 -45.14 -5.32 -19.95
CA ALA A 602 -43.95 -6.11 -20.25
C ALA A 602 -43.28 -6.71 -19.01
N PHE A 603 -43.61 -6.26 -17.80
CA PHE A 603 -42.90 -6.60 -16.56
C PHE A 603 -42.71 -8.10 -16.31
N ASP A 604 -43.74 -8.92 -16.49
CA ASP A 604 -43.63 -10.36 -16.17
C ASP A 604 -42.63 -11.09 -17.07
N LEU A 605 -42.64 -10.79 -18.37
CA LEU A 605 -41.72 -11.36 -19.34
C LEU A 605 -40.30 -10.82 -19.14
N GLU A 606 -40.19 -9.50 -18.99
CA GLU A 606 -38.91 -8.80 -18.86
C GLU A 606 -38.18 -9.14 -17.57
N SER A 607 -38.88 -9.14 -16.43
CA SER A 607 -38.28 -9.50 -15.14
C SER A 607 -37.75 -10.94 -15.11
N ALA A 608 -38.45 -11.89 -15.73
CA ALA A 608 -38.00 -13.27 -15.85
C ALA A 608 -36.75 -13.38 -16.74
N ALA A 609 -36.77 -12.74 -17.91
CA ALA A 609 -35.64 -12.75 -18.85
C ALA A 609 -34.39 -12.07 -18.26
N VAL A 610 -34.57 -10.95 -17.55
CA VAL A 610 -33.49 -10.24 -16.86
C VAL A 610 -32.92 -11.10 -15.72
N ALA A 611 -33.78 -11.74 -14.92
CA ALA A 611 -33.34 -12.62 -13.83
C ALA A 611 -32.59 -13.88 -14.33
N GLU A 612 -32.91 -14.38 -15.52
CA GLU A 612 -32.16 -15.48 -16.15
C GLU A 612 -30.76 -15.01 -16.59
N ARG A 613 -30.68 -13.93 -17.36
CA ARG A 613 -29.41 -13.34 -17.80
C ARG A 613 -28.54 -12.84 -16.65
N ALA A 614 -29.12 -12.38 -15.55
CA ALA A 614 -28.36 -11.97 -14.36
C ALA A 614 -27.54 -13.12 -13.76
N ARG A 615 -27.89 -14.39 -14.03
CA ARG A 615 -27.12 -15.56 -13.57
C ARG A 615 -25.86 -15.81 -14.40
N GLU A 616 -25.75 -15.20 -15.58
CA GLU A 616 -24.55 -15.24 -16.42
C GLU A 616 -23.44 -14.34 -15.88
N ILE A 617 -23.78 -13.39 -15.00
CA ILE A 617 -22.81 -12.52 -14.32
C ILE A 617 -21.95 -13.36 -13.38
N VAL A 618 -20.65 -13.44 -13.67
CA VAL A 618 -19.70 -14.27 -12.90
C VAL A 618 -19.33 -13.58 -11.58
N SER A 619 -19.11 -12.27 -11.60
CA SER A 619 -18.80 -11.45 -10.43
C SER A 619 -19.96 -11.49 -9.42
N PRO A 620 -19.77 -12.09 -8.22
CA PRO A 620 -20.82 -12.16 -7.21
C PRO A 620 -21.26 -10.76 -6.75
N TYR A 621 -20.35 -9.79 -6.76
CA TYR A 621 -20.65 -8.40 -6.40
C TYR A 621 -21.59 -7.72 -7.41
N GLU A 622 -21.30 -7.79 -8.72
CA GLU A 622 -22.18 -7.20 -9.75
C GLU A 622 -23.52 -7.95 -9.84
N ARG A 623 -23.52 -9.26 -9.61
CA ARG A 623 -24.75 -10.05 -9.51
C ARG A 623 -25.59 -9.63 -8.32
N ALA A 624 -25.01 -9.51 -7.12
CA ALA A 624 -25.71 -9.07 -5.91
C ALA A 624 -26.42 -7.72 -6.09
N ARG A 625 -25.73 -6.75 -6.71
CA ARG A 625 -26.32 -5.44 -7.03
C ARG A 625 -27.49 -5.54 -8.01
N THR A 626 -27.41 -6.44 -8.98
CA THR A 626 -28.47 -6.68 -9.96
C THR A 626 -29.68 -7.36 -9.31
N GLU A 627 -29.46 -8.33 -8.41
CA GLU A 627 -30.51 -8.97 -7.61
C GLU A 627 -31.21 -7.94 -6.68
N LEU A 628 -30.45 -7.05 -6.03
CA LEU A 628 -31.03 -5.98 -5.21
C LEU A 628 -31.91 -5.02 -6.03
N MET A 629 -31.49 -4.68 -7.25
CA MET A 629 -32.30 -3.90 -8.19
C MET A 629 -33.57 -4.65 -8.60
N LEU A 630 -33.48 -5.93 -8.95
CA LEU A 630 -34.64 -6.77 -9.28
C LEU A 630 -35.63 -6.85 -8.12
N SER A 631 -35.14 -6.95 -6.88
CA SER A 631 -35.99 -6.91 -5.69
C SER A 631 -36.81 -5.62 -5.63
N ARG A 632 -36.14 -4.47 -5.80
CA ARG A 632 -36.78 -3.14 -5.79
C ARG A 632 -37.83 -2.98 -6.87
N VAL A 633 -37.53 -3.42 -8.10
CA VAL A 633 -38.49 -3.32 -9.21
C VAL A 633 -39.66 -4.28 -9.00
N CYS A 634 -39.43 -5.52 -8.55
CA CYS A 634 -40.53 -6.42 -8.21
C CYS A 634 -41.43 -5.82 -7.13
N ALA A 635 -40.85 -5.17 -6.12
CA ALA A 635 -41.59 -4.51 -5.06
C ALA A 635 -42.43 -3.32 -5.57
N SER A 636 -41.90 -2.49 -6.48
CA SER A 636 -42.64 -1.36 -7.05
C SER A 636 -43.84 -1.80 -7.90
N PHE A 637 -43.76 -2.96 -8.53
CA PHE A 637 -44.88 -3.62 -9.21
C PHE A 637 -45.76 -4.49 -8.27
N GLY A 638 -45.47 -4.55 -6.97
CA GLY A 638 -46.28 -5.30 -6.00
C GLY A 638 -46.09 -6.82 -6.01
N GLU A 639 -45.10 -7.35 -6.73
CA GLU A 639 -44.74 -8.78 -6.76
C GLU A 639 -43.90 -9.18 -5.55
N ARG A 640 -44.54 -9.23 -4.38
CA ARG A 640 -43.86 -9.40 -3.07
C ARG A 640 -43.00 -10.66 -2.98
N ALA A 641 -43.53 -11.81 -3.41
CA ALA A 641 -42.80 -13.08 -3.31
C ALA A 641 -41.56 -13.11 -4.23
N ARG A 642 -41.59 -12.41 -5.37
CA ARG A 642 -40.42 -12.27 -6.24
C ARG A 642 -39.42 -11.31 -5.61
N ALA A 643 -39.90 -10.18 -5.09
CA ALA A 643 -39.07 -9.18 -4.43
C ALA A 643 -38.27 -9.79 -3.26
N ASP A 644 -38.91 -10.58 -2.41
CA ASP A 644 -38.28 -11.25 -1.27
C ASP A 644 -37.19 -12.25 -1.70
N ARG A 645 -37.43 -13.03 -2.76
CA ARG A 645 -36.44 -14.00 -3.28
C ARG A 645 -35.18 -13.29 -3.77
N HIS A 646 -35.34 -12.23 -4.55
CA HIS A 646 -34.22 -11.45 -5.05
C HIS A 646 -33.46 -10.74 -3.92
N LEU A 647 -34.17 -10.32 -2.88
CA LEU A 647 -33.57 -9.67 -1.71
C LEU A 647 -32.70 -10.63 -0.89
N VAL A 648 -33.16 -11.87 -0.68
CA VAL A 648 -32.38 -12.93 -0.03
C VAL A 648 -31.17 -13.33 -0.87
N ALA A 649 -31.33 -13.44 -2.19
CA ALA A 649 -30.21 -13.72 -3.09
C ALA A 649 -29.13 -12.63 -3.01
N ALA A 650 -29.55 -11.35 -3.02
CA ALA A 650 -28.65 -10.22 -2.86
C ALA A 650 -27.92 -10.24 -1.51
N GLU A 651 -28.63 -10.50 -0.41
CA GLU A 651 -28.04 -10.60 0.94
C GLU A 651 -26.94 -11.65 1.01
N HIS A 652 -27.22 -12.87 0.53
CA HIS A 652 -26.24 -13.96 0.54
C HIS A 652 -25.00 -13.60 -0.30
N LEU A 653 -25.19 -13.12 -1.53
CA LEU A 653 -24.09 -12.77 -2.41
C LEU A 653 -23.23 -11.63 -1.84
N PHE A 654 -23.83 -10.59 -1.23
CA PHE A 654 -23.08 -9.52 -0.57
C PHE A 654 -22.30 -10.02 0.64
N GLY A 655 -22.89 -10.91 1.45
CA GLY A 655 -22.20 -11.55 2.57
C GLY A 655 -20.98 -12.36 2.14
N ASP A 656 -21.15 -13.21 1.12
CA ASP A 656 -20.10 -14.11 0.61
C ASP A 656 -18.92 -13.33 0.02
N CYS A 657 -19.18 -12.31 -0.79
CA CYS A 657 -18.12 -11.50 -1.41
C CYS A 657 -17.43 -10.52 -0.44
N GLY A 658 -18.00 -10.29 0.75
CA GLY A 658 -17.46 -9.37 1.76
C GLY A 658 -17.88 -7.91 1.59
N ALA A 659 -18.98 -7.65 0.87
CA ALA A 659 -19.55 -6.32 0.67
C ALA A 659 -20.55 -5.95 1.79
N ALA A 660 -20.14 -6.06 3.05
CA ALA A 660 -21.05 -5.88 4.18
C ALA A 660 -21.67 -4.47 4.28
N GLY A 661 -21.03 -3.45 3.69
CA GLY A 661 -21.60 -2.11 3.55
C GLY A 661 -22.94 -2.10 2.79
N TRP A 662 -23.11 -3.02 1.83
CA TRP A 662 -24.36 -3.17 1.06
C TRP A 662 -25.46 -3.91 1.82
N LEU A 663 -25.14 -4.64 2.89
CA LEU A 663 -26.17 -5.27 3.72
C LEU A 663 -27.08 -4.22 4.38
N ARG A 664 -26.56 -3.02 4.66
CA ARG A 664 -27.40 -1.87 5.10
C ARG A 664 -28.42 -1.45 4.05
N ALA A 665 -28.05 -1.49 2.77
CA ALA A 665 -28.97 -1.17 1.69
C ALA A 665 -30.04 -2.27 1.50
N VAL A 666 -29.70 -3.53 1.77
CA VAL A 666 -30.64 -4.65 1.82
C VAL A 666 -31.62 -4.49 2.98
N GLU A 667 -31.13 -4.15 4.16
CA GLU A 667 -31.95 -3.92 5.36
C GLU A 667 -32.89 -2.72 5.20
N ALA A 668 -32.39 -1.59 4.71
CA ALA A 668 -33.21 -0.43 4.41
C ALA A 668 -34.32 -0.75 3.39
N GLU A 669 -34.02 -1.60 2.40
CA GLU A 669 -35.01 -2.07 1.44
C GLU A 669 -36.06 -2.97 2.11
N ARG A 670 -35.67 -3.88 3.01
CA ARG A 670 -36.61 -4.68 3.81
C ARG A 670 -37.59 -3.81 4.59
N GLU A 671 -37.10 -2.75 5.22
CA GLU A 671 -37.95 -1.81 5.97
C GLU A 671 -38.93 -1.05 5.07
N VAL A 672 -38.49 -0.62 3.89
CA VAL A 672 -39.37 0.02 2.89
C VAL A 672 -40.45 -0.94 2.42
N GLN A 673 -40.09 -2.18 2.12
CA GLN A 673 -41.03 -3.22 1.73
C GLN A 673 -42.00 -3.58 2.86
N ALA A 674 -41.53 -3.63 4.12
CA ALA A 674 -42.35 -3.88 5.30
C ALA A 674 -43.36 -2.76 5.56
N ARG A 675 -42.96 -1.48 5.47
CA ARG A 675 -43.86 -0.33 5.58
C ARG A 675 -44.93 -0.34 4.49
N SER A 676 -44.53 -0.61 3.25
CA SER A 676 -45.45 -0.75 2.12
C SER A 676 -46.47 -1.89 2.33
N ARG A 677 -46.09 -2.97 3.03
CA ARG A 677 -47.03 -4.03 3.45
C ARG A 677 -48.03 -3.54 4.48
N SER A 678 -47.56 -2.80 5.50
CA SER A 678 -48.42 -2.22 6.55
C SER A 678 -49.41 -1.22 5.97
N ASP A 679 -48.96 -0.32 5.10
CA ASP A 679 -49.81 0.70 4.48
C ASP A 679 -50.86 0.08 3.54
N ALA A 680 -50.47 -0.95 2.78
CA ALA A 680 -51.40 -1.70 1.95
C ALA A 680 -52.42 -2.53 2.76
N ALA A 681 -52.07 -2.95 3.98
CA ALA A 681 -52.96 -3.65 4.90
C ALA A 681 -53.88 -2.69 5.68
N ALA A 682 -53.46 -1.44 5.90
CA ALA A 682 -54.21 -0.39 6.59
C ALA A 682 -55.16 0.40 5.66
N ALA A 683 -54.98 0.32 4.34
CA ALA A 683 -55.86 0.98 3.38
C ALA A 683 -57.27 0.33 3.37
N PRO A 684 -58.37 1.08 3.62
CA PRO A 684 -59.72 0.55 3.48
C PRO A 684 -59.97 0.12 2.02
N ALA A 685 -60.68 -1.00 1.83
CA ALA A 685 -60.85 -1.71 0.55
C ALA A 685 -61.55 -0.91 -0.58
N THR A 686 -61.81 0.38 -0.39
CA THR A 686 -62.57 1.23 -1.32
C THR A 686 -61.85 2.56 -1.58
N ALA A 687 -60.61 2.52 -2.06
CA ALA A 687 -60.02 3.59 -2.88
C ALA A 687 -58.62 3.17 -3.36
N ARG A 688 -58.53 2.53 -4.53
CA ARG A 688 -57.30 2.53 -5.33
C ARG A 688 -57.37 3.77 -6.24
N PRO A 689 -56.53 4.80 -6.07
CA PRO A 689 -56.41 5.83 -7.10
C PRO A 689 -55.50 5.32 -8.23
N PRO A 690 -55.63 5.83 -9.46
CA PRO A 690 -54.70 5.53 -10.54
C PRO A 690 -53.33 6.15 -10.23
N VAL A 691 -52.27 5.39 -10.52
CA VAL A 691 -50.87 5.83 -10.43
C VAL A 691 -50.63 6.88 -11.52
N GLY A 692 -50.54 8.14 -11.12
CA GLY A 692 -50.11 9.26 -11.94
C GLY A 692 -48.71 9.71 -11.55
N ILE A 693 -47.82 9.80 -12.54
CA ILE A 693 -46.46 10.32 -12.46
C ILE A 693 -46.49 11.73 -11.82
N PRO A 694 -45.64 12.07 -10.83
CA PRO A 694 -45.49 13.46 -10.44
C PRO A 694 -44.54 14.16 -11.41
N SER A 695 -45.11 14.98 -12.29
CA SER A 695 -44.38 16.00 -13.03
C SER A 695 -43.84 17.08 -12.10
N ALA A 696 -42.64 17.58 -12.41
CA ALA A 696 -41.97 18.71 -11.76
C ALA A 696 -42.89 19.93 -11.49
N GLY A 697 -42.72 20.55 -10.32
CA GLY A 697 -43.34 21.83 -9.96
C GLY A 697 -42.50 22.58 -8.89
N PRO A 698 -42.45 23.93 -8.90
CA PRO A 698 -41.40 24.71 -8.24
C PRO A 698 -41.72 25.13 -6.80
N ALA A 699 -40.68 25.66 -6.15
CA ALA A 699 -40.59 26.10 -4.75
C ALA A 699 -41.64 27.12 -4.27
N ARG A 700 -42.01 27.02 -2.98
CA ARG A 700 -42.35 28.16 -2.11
C ARG A 700 -42.34 27.80 -0.61
N GLU A 701 -41.28 28.25 0.06
CA GLU A 701 -41.22 29.11 1.26
C GLU A 701 -42.23 29.01 2.46
N THR A 702 -41.61 29.07 3.65
CA THR A 702 -42.08 29.54 4.99
C THR A 702 -42.81 28.57 5.95
N ALA A 703 -42.14 28.20 7.05
CA ALA A 703 -42.40 28.73 8.40
C ALA A 703 -41.57 27.98 9.48
N ARG A 704 -41.01 28.75 10.42
CA ARG A 704 -40.17 28.33 11.56
C ARG A 704 -41.03 28.19 12.86
N PRO A 705 -40.47 27.79 14.03
CA PRO A 705 -41.01 26.72 14.90
C PRO A 705 -41.60 27.23 16.23
N SER A 706 -42.15 26.31 17.06
CA SER A 706 -42.13 26.42 18.53
C SER A 706 -42.70 25.19 19.30
N PRO A 707 -42.42 25.06 20.63
CA PRO A 707 -42.11 23.80 21.31
C PRO A 707 -43.08 23.41 22.46
N ARG A 708 -42.86 22.23 23.08
CA ARG A 708 -43.04 21.86 24.52
C ARG A 708 -42.86 20.33 24.67
N ALA A 709 -41.97 19.78 25.50
CA ALA A 709 -41.77 19.82 26.96
C ALA A 709 -42.75 18.91 27.76
N GLY A 710 -42.16 18.04 28.60
CA GLY A 710 -42.82 17.24 29.66
C GLY A 710 -42.11 15.89 29.85
N THR A 711 -40.99 15.75 30.59
CA THR A 711 -40.80 15.64 32.07
C THR A 711 -41.27 14.34 32.73
N GLY A 712 -40.33 13.71 33.44
CA GLY A 712 -40.54 12.80 34.59
C GLY A 712 -40.67 11.32 34.25
N SER A 713 -40.11 10.34 34.97
CA SER A 713 -39.47 10.33 36.29
C SER A 713 -38.94 8.91 36.59
N THR A 714 -37.81 8.84 37.33
CA THR A 714 -37.44 7.82 38.36
C THR A 714 -37.25 6.32 38.03
N ARG A 715 -35.96 5.90 37.93
CA ARG A 715 -35.14 4.96 38.77
C ARG A 715 -35.80 4.18 39.93
N PRO A 716 -35.12 3.20 40.61
CA PRO A 716 -33.92 2.37 40.30
C PRO A 716 -33.95 0.91 40.86
N GLY A 717 -32.85 0.16 40.74
CA GLY A 717 -32.44 -0.97 41.61
C GLY A 717 -31.53 -1.96 40.86
N ALA A 718 -30.22 -2.10 41.06
CA ALA A 718 -29.36 -2.32 42.24
C ALA A 718 -28.98 -3.80 42.45
N ASP A 719 -27.67 -3.99 42.68
CA ASP A 719 -26.94 -5.08 43.34
C ASP A 719 -26.66 -6.37 42.53
N ALA A 720 -25.43 -6.83 42.26
CA ALA A 720 -24.16 -7.00 42.99
C ALA A 720 -23.96 -8.40 43.62
N ALA A 721 -22.71 -8.88 43.49
CA ALA A 721 -21.97 -9.76 44.41
C ALA A 721 -21.75 -11.27 44.05
N SER A 722 -20.53 -11.56 43.58
CA SER A 722 -19.42 -12.24 44.31
C SER A 722 -19.29 -13.78 44.46
N ALA A 723 -17.99 -14.18 44.49
CA ALA A 723 -17.33 -15.30 45.21
C ALA A 723 -17.39 -16.71 44.56
N ARG A 724 -16.36 -17.60 44.55
CA ARG A 724 -15.05 -17.83 45.24
C ARG A 724 -14.26 -18.87 44.38
N ALA A 725 -12.94 -18.77 44.17
CA ALA A 725 -11.80 -19.22 44.98
C ALA A 725 -11.72 -20.73 45.32
N TYR A 726 -10.65 -21.40 44.88
CA TYR A 726 -9.95 -22.48 45.59
C TYR A 726 -8.45 -22.49 45.22
N GLU A 727 -7.61 -22.24 46.22
CA GLU A 727 -6.18 -22.55 46.25
C GLU A 727 -5.98 -23.88 46.99
N THR A 728 -4.94 -24.64 46.60
CA THR A 728 -4.07 -25.36 47.53
C THR A 728 -2.71 -25.61 46.86
N GLY A 729 -1.63 -25.17 47.50
CA GLY A 729 -0.25 -25.41 47.05
C GLY A 729 0.48 -26.51 47.81
N SER A 730 1.65 -26.91 47.29
CA SER A 730 2.80 -27.38 48.06
C SER A 730 4.06 -27.33 47.17
N GLY A 731 5.11 -26.61 47.59
CA GLY A 731 6.35 -26.45 46.83
C GLY A 731 7.47 -27.42 47.21
N ARG A 732 8.52 -27.50 46.36
CA ARG A 732 9.95 -27.51 46.74
C ARG A 732 10.92 -27.42 45.53
N SER A 733 11.70 -26.32 45.52
CA SER A 733 13.08 -26.03 45.03
C SER A 733 13.70 -26.60 43.73
N ASP A 734 14.21 -25.66 42.92
CA ASP A 734 15.55 -25.58 42.30
C ASP A 734 16.00 -26.57 41.21
N SER A 735 15.56 -26.28 39.99
CA SER A 735 16.43 -25.94 38.87
C SER A 735 15.65 -24.95 37.99
N GLY A 736 16.29 -23.94 37.41
CA GLY A 736 15.61 -22.85 36.67
C GLY A 736 14.94 -23.31 35.37
N ALA A 737 13.91 -24.14 35.47
CA ALA A 737 13.02 -24.51 34.40
C ALA A 737 12.09 -23.32 34.13
N TRP A 738 12.19 -22.78 32.91
CA TRP A 738 11.33 -21.71 32.44
C TRP A 738 9.88 -22.16 32.49
N ASP A 739 9.04 -21.48 33.28
CA ASP A 739 7.61 -21.78 33.31
C ASP A 739 6.97 -21.21 32.03
N LEU A 740 6.90 -22.06 31.00
CA LEU A 740 6.35 -21.76 29.68
C LEU A 740 4.88 -22.22 29.56
N ALA A 741 4.19 -22.46 30.68
CA ALA A 741 2.80 -22.95 30.68
C ALA A 741 1.85 -22.02 29.88
N GLU A 742 2.03 -20.71 30.00
CA GLU A 742 1.20 -19.71 29.30
C GLU A 742 1.43 -19.69 27.78
N CYS A 743 2.69 -19.81 27.35
CA CYS A 743 3.02 -19.95 25.92
C CYS A 743 2.43 -21.25 25.35
N ARG A 744 2.50 -22.33 26.14
CA ARG A 744 1.95 -23.63 25.77
C ARG A 744 0.44 -23.55 25.52
N ASP A 745 -0.30 -22.90 26.42
CA ASP A 745 -1.75 -22.73 26.30
C ASP A 745 -2.14 -21.87 25.10
N ALA A 746 -1.48 -20.72 24.92
CA ALA A 746 -1.75 -19.83 23.80
C ALA A 746 -1.43 -20.46 22.43
N TRP A 747 -0.31 -21.20 22.34
CA TRP A 747 0.10 -21.83 21.09
C TRP A 747 -0.66 -23.13 20.79
N SER A 748 -1.25 -23.78 21.79
CA SER A 748 -2.10 -24.97 21.58
C SER A 748 -3.33 -24.70 20.69
N LEU A 749 -3.74 -23.43 20.55
CA LEU A 749 -4.85 -23.02 19.69
C LEU A 749 -4.49 -22.98 18.19
N VAL A 750 -3.19 -22.91 17.86
CA VAL A 750 -2.70 -22.68 16.49
C VAL A 750 -1.66 -23.72 16.03
N LEU A 751 -0.99 -24.39 16.98
CA LEU A 751 -0.05 -25.47 16.71
C LEU A 751 -0.69 -26.83 16.98
N THR A 752 -0.31 -27.82 16.17
CA THR A 752 -0.59 -29.22 16.52
C THR A 752 0.26 -29.63 17.72
N GLU A 753 -0.17 -30.66 18.46
CA GLU A 753 0.53 -31.18 19.64
C GLU A 753 2.03 -31.41 19.38
N ARG A 754 2.38 -31.96 18.21
CA ARG A 754 3.77 -32.24 17.84
C ARG A 754 4.58 -30.99 17.48
N GLU A 755 3.95 -30.02 16.82
CA GLU A 755 4.57 -28.72 16.55
C GLU A 755 4.76 -27.93 17.83
N LEU A 756 3.82 -28.04 18.78
CA LEU A 756 3.92 -27.43 20.10
C LEU A 756 5.10 -28.01 20.89
N GLU A 757 5.23 -29.34 20.96
CA GLU A 757 6.40 -29.99 21.59
C GLU A 757 7.73 -29.51 21.00
N VAL A 758 7.81 -29.42 19.67
CA VAL A 758 9.00 -28.91 18.98
C VAL A 758 9.22 -27.43 19.29
N ALA A 759 8.18 -26.59 19.26
CA ALA A 759 8.27 -25.18 19.59
C ALA A 759 8.79 -24.96 21.02
N MET A 760 8.30 -25.74 21.98
CA MET A 760 8.71 -25.65 23.39
C MET A 760 10.19 -26.02 23.58
N LEU A 761 10.65 -27.11 22.95
CA LEU A 761 12.07 -27.49 22.97
C LEU A 761 12.95 -26.43 22.29
N VAL A 762 12.45 -25.81 21.24
CA VAL A 762 13.17 -24.77 20.50
C VAL A 762 13.30 -23.49 21.32
N VAL A 763 12.22 -23.07 21.99
CA VAL A 763 12.21 -21.96 22.95
C VAL A 763 13.17 -22.23 24.10
N GLU A 764 13.23 -23.47 24.60
CA GLU A 764 14.18 -23.96 25.61
C GLU A 764 15.65 -23.97 25.14
N GLY A 765 15.94 -23.55 23.90
CA GLY A 765 17.30 -23.52 23.37
C GLY A 765 17.85 -24.89 22.92
N ILE A 766 17.02 -25.95 22.89
CA ILE A 766 17.44 -27.31 22.51
C ILE A 766 17.67 -27.40 21.00
N SER A 767 18.85 -27.88 20.56
CA SER A 767 19.19 -28.01 19.13
C SER A 767 18.24 -28.98 18.38
N ASN A 768 18.11 -28.86 17.05
CA ASN A 768 17.24 -29.76 16.28
C ASN A 768 17.67 -31.23 16.40
N ARG A 769 18.97 -31.49 16.56
CA ARG A 769 19.53 -32.82 16.76
C ARG A 769 19.12 -33.40 18.12
N ASP A 770 19.18 -32.59 19.17
CA ASP A 770 18.83 -33.01 20.53
C ASP A 770 17.31 -33.10 20.72
N ALA A 771 16.55 -32.22 20.07
CA ALA A 771 15.10 -32.31 20.00
C ALA A 771 14.66 -33.57 19.26
N ALA A 772 15.32 -33.93 18.15
CA ALA A 772 15.06 -35.17 17.42
C ALA A 772 15.31 -36.41 18.28
N ALA A 773 16.39 -36.41 19.07
CA ALA A 773 16.70 -37.47 20.03
C ALA A 773 15.66 -37.56 21.16
N LYS A 774 15.27 -36.42 21.76
CA LYS A 774 14.25 -36.36 22.82
C LYS A 774 12.87 -36.81 22.34
N LEU A 775 12.54 -36.51 21.09
CA LEU A 775 11.24 -36.80 20.50
C LEU A 775 11.20 -38.12 19.72
N PHE A 776 12.31 -38.88 19.65
CA PHE A 776 12.45 -40.13 18.89
C PHE A 776 12.05 -40.01 17.40
N VAL A 777 12.48 -38.93 16.74
CA VAL A 777 12.24 -38.67 15.30
C VAL A 777 13.53 -38.31 14.57
N SER A 778 13.49 -38.21 13.24
CA SER A 778 14.64 -37.74 12.46
C SER A 778 14.87 -36.23 12.61
N VAL A 779 16.11 -35.76 12.48
CA VAL A 779 16.44 -34.32 12.48
C VAL A 779 15.65 -33.57 11.40
N ARG A 780 15.52 -34.17 10.21
CA ARG A 780 14.70 -33.62 9.11
C ARG A 780 13.24 -33.44 9.50
N THR A 781 12.69 -34.35 10.31
CA THR A 781 11.31 -34.23 10.82
C THR A 781 11.18 -33.04 11.77
N VAL A 782 12.16 -32.82 12.64
CA VAL A 782 12.20 -31.64 13.53
C VAL A 782 12.33 -30.36 12.71
N GLU A 783 13.20 -30.30 11.70
CA GLU A 783 13.34 -29.14 10.81
C GLU A 783 12.03 -28.78 10.09
N VAL A 784 11.29 -29.78 9.60
CA VAL A 784 9.97 -29.57 9.00
C VAL A 784 8.98 -29.01 10.02
N HIS A 785 8.95 -29.53 11.25
CA HIS A 785 8.09 -28.99 12.30
C HIS A 785 8.50 -27.58 12.72
N VAL A 786 9.80 -27.29 12.82
CA VAL A 786 10.32 -25.94 13.10
C VAL A 786 9.88 -24.96 12.00
N GLY A 787 10.01 -25.33 10.73
CA GLY A 787 9.54 -24.50 9.61
C GLY A 787 8.03 -24.26 9.64
N ARG A 788 7.22 -25.26 10.03
CA ARG A 788 5.78 -25.10 10.21
C ARG A 788 5.42 -24.24 11.43
N VAL A 789 6.13 -24.41 12.54
CA VAL A 789 5.97 -23.59 13.75
C VAL A 789 6.28 -22.13 13.42
N PHE A 790 7.37 -21.88 12.70
CA PHE A 790 7.77 -20.56 12.23
C PHE A 790 6.70 -19.91 11.36
N SER A 791 6.20 -20.65 10.36
CA SER A 791 5.10 -20.18 9.51
C SER A 791 3.81 -19.91 10.30
N LYS A 792 3.40 -20.81 11.21
CA LYS A 792 2.15 -20.70 11.96
C LYS A 792 2.17 -19.63 13.05
N LEU A 793 3.32 -19.40 13.67
CA LEU A 793 3.53 -18.36 14.67
C LEU A 793 4.08 -17.07 14.07
N ALA A 794 4.21 -17.01 12.74
CA ALA A 794 4.72 -15.87 12.00
C ALA A 794 6.09 -15.35 12.48
N VAL A 795 6.97 -16.28 12.85
CA VAL A 795 8.36 -16.01 13.24
C VAL A 795 9.29 -16.62 12.20
N HIS A 796 10.35 -15.90 11.83
CA HIS A 796 11.24 -16.26 10.73
C HIS A 796 12.55 -16.88 11.23
N SER A 797 12.76 -16.85 12.53
CA SER A 797 13.94 -17.41 13.16
C SER A 797 13.62 -18.01 14.51
N ARG A 798 14.54 -18.87 14.93
CA ARG A 798 14.56 -19.46 16.27
C ARG A 798 14.62 -18.41 17.37
N VAL A 799 15.31 -17.30 17.07
CA VAL A 799 15.42 -16.12 17.94
C VAL A 799 14.07 -15.44 18.07
N GLU A 800 13.39 -15.20 16.96
CA GLU A 800 12.04 -14.61 16.96
C GLU A 800 11.05 -15.49 17.72
N LEU A 801 11.11 -16.81 17.58
CA LEU A 801 10.27 -17.73 18.36
C LEU A 801 10.52 -17.61 19.88
N ALA A 802 11.79 -17.50 20.29
CA ALA A 802 12.14 -17.33 21.70
C ALA A 802 11.74 -15.93 22.24
N VAL A 803 11.89 -14.88 21.43
CA VAL A 803 11.44 -13.53 21.75
C VAL A 803 9.91 -13.47 21.87
N LEU A 804 9.19 -14.14 20.97
CA LEU A 804 7.73 -14.23 21.01
C LEU A 804 7.26 -14.88 22.31
N ALA A 805 7.87 -16.02 22.69
CA ALA A 805 7.59 -16.67 23.98
C ALA A 805 7.85 -15.71 25.16
N HIS A 806 8.94 -14.93 25.10
CA HIS A 806 9.30 -14.00 26.16
C HIS A 806 8.37 -12.78 26.25
N ARG A 807 7.88 -12.26 25.12
CA ARG A 807 6.94 -11.14 25.08
C ARG A 807 5.56 -11.49 25.64
N MET A 808 5.10 -12.73 25.44
CA MET A 808 3.81 -13.19 25.99
C MET A 808 3.79 -13.14 27.53
N ARG A 809 4.93 -13.38 28.18
CA ARG A 809 5.11 -13.24 29.64
C ARG A 809 4.94 -11.79 30.15
N GLY A 810 5.37 -10.80 29.36
CA GLY A 810 5.35 -9.39 29.75
C GLY A 810 3.96 -8.75 29.73
N ARG A 811 3.02 -9.31 28.93
CA ARG A 811 1.69 -8.73 28.71
C ARG A 811 0.70 -8.92 29.88
N MET A 812 0.93 -9.87 30.78
CA MET A 812 -0.01 -10.19 31.89
C MET A 812 0.59 -10.05 33.29
N SER A 813 1.90 -9.83 33.41
CA SER A 813 2.50 -9.43 34.70
C SER A 813 2.15 -7.98 35.09
N GLY A 814 1.62 -7.18 34.16
CA GLY A 814 1.15 -5.80 34.38
C GLY A 814 -0.31 -5.66 34.83
N THR A 815 -1.07 -6.74 34.97
CA THR A 815 -2.46 -6.72 35.46
C THR A 815 -2.61 -7.08 36.94
N HIS A 816 -1.51 -7.28 37.67
CA HIS A 816 -1.51 -7.41 39.12
C HIS A 816 -0.40 -6.57 39.76
N THR A 817 -0.56 -5.24 39.81
CA THR A 817 -0.61 -4.44 41.05
C THR A 817 -0.85 -2.97 40.73
#